data_AF-H6L9Y0-F1
#
_entry.id   AF-H6L9Y0-F1
#
_cell.length_a   1.000
_cell.length_b   1.000
_cell.length_c   1.000
_cell.angle_alpha   90.00
_cell.angle_beta   90.00
_cell.angle_gamma   90.00
#
_symmetry.space_group_name_H-M   'P 1'
#
loop_
_entity.id
_entity.type
_entity.pdbx_description
1 polymer ?
#
loop_
_entity_poly.entity_id
_entity_poly.type
_entity_poly.pdbx_seq_one_letter_code
_entity_poly.pdbx_strand_id
1 'polypeptide(L)'
;MRTIFILFSFFLGLNGLYAQNDSWAISMSPSRSLQAYEKSSEFPTDFVKKHWNQGKFMSNIAFDGEAWWVVMTQKNYKQQTFYRSTDFPNDWIDRKWSEGFDITDIEFADEQWIVVMSRGAGFEQEGWAKKNSFDEIKTYIEQQWKAGKYIIDLAYGQGQWVGVLSKGAQFRQQTFRWSASYPAEWIQENYGKGFNITGITYGDGQWLVVMSKLKKAQNEVSMAQTTFPANYIKTNWDKNYRISQLHFNYEPQNRKDYFQDHYTAGNKALNAKNYDLAIRHYTEALKLHPNNANCYNNRAWAKYLLGQCQTALNDVNSAIQLEADEHSYHSRAAIYLCLGRCNKALDDFNTAERMAKTKDAFYYGDRAMAQECLGNFEAAAKDYQKALNINPQEPVYKKGLAQAKAQMKETSPPSVSWDYPYKAYTASTDPVYEVKACINSELKITSVKLLLNGKSFSARGFGLEDDCDRSLSETVRLQEGRNELVIQVQTNKHEMRSEKRIIEYKASSSGNYHALIIAVENYDDFAISDLEKPIDDATELQKVLTQTYTFEPGDVHFLKNPTKEEILNKLVYLQDRLTDDDNLLVYYSGHGIVKNEVGYWLPKDSKKNSRSNWLSNAELRDYMNAMKAKHTLVVADACFSGSIFTGGFRNMEEFACEEMAKLKSRRAITSGANTVVPDNSIFFKYFIKMLGQNDASCFTAENLYSKIKPAVIYNSPNNHVPQFGVLPQTGDEGGNFVFRKR
;
A
#
# COMPACT_ATOMS: atom_id res chain seq x y z
N MET A 1 -57.89 -1.86 84.93
CA MET A 1 -57.50 -0.47 85.28
C MET A 1 -56.03 -0.31 84.92
N ARG A 2 -55.66 0.09 83.69
CA ARG A 2 -55.37 1.48 83.28
C ARG A 2 -54.86 2.38 84.40
N THR A 3 -53.61 2.86 84.29
CA THR A 3 -53.20 4.29 84.35
C THR A 3 -51.68 4.44 84.05
N ILE A 4 -51.40 5.00 82.87
CA ILE A 4 -50.40 6.03 82.49
C ILE A 4 -48.90 5.69 82.49
N PHE A 5 -48.39 5.30 81.32
CA PHE A 5 -47.06 5.71 80.84
C PHE A 5 -47.22 7.02 80.04
N ILE A 6 -46.48 8.05 80.45
CA ILE A 6 -46.51 9.38 79.83
C ILE A 6 -45.78 9.33 78.48
N LEU A 7 -46.53 9.61 77.43
CA LEU A 7 -46.08 10.03 76.12
C LEU A 7 -45.23 11.31 76.24
N PHE A 8 -43.96 11.24 75.86
CA PHE A 8 -43.25 12.39 75.31
C PHE A 8 -43.12 12.19 73.80
N SER A 9 -44.20 12.52 73.10
CA SER A 9 -44.20 12.78 71.67
C SER A 9 -43.71 14.21 71.46
N PHE A 10 -42.50 14.40 70.93
CA PHE A 10 -42.10 15.63 70.28
C PHE A 10 -41.53 15.28 68.90
N PHE A 11 -42.36 15.56 67.89
CA PHE A 11 -42.01 15.85 66.49
C PHE A 11 -40.57 15.55 66.04
N LEU A 12 -40.35 14.38 65.46
CA LEU A 12 -39.43 14.21 64.34
C LEU A 12 -40.22 13.50 63.25
N GLY A 13 -40.37 14.18 62.12
CA GLY A 13 -41.27 13.82 61.05
C GLY A 13 -41.03 12.43 60.47
N LEU A 14 -42.09 11.94 59.84
CA LEU A 14 -42.17 10.80 58.93
C LEU A 14 -41.18 10.90 57.74
N ASN A 15 -39.87 10.88 58.01
CA ASN A 15 -38.79 10.84 57.02
C ASN A 15 -37.65 9.88 57.43
N GLY A 16 -37.81 9.14 58.52
CA GLY A 16 -36.80 8.20 59.01
C GLY A 16 -37.22 6.77 58.73
N LEU A 17 -36.86 6.23 57.56
CA LEU A 17 -36.62 4.80 57.27
C LEU A 17 -36.28 4.69 55.77
N TYR A 18 -35.27 3.88 55.45
CA TYR A 18 -34.61 3.69 54.14
C TYR A 18 -33.51 4.71 53.79
N ALA A 19 -32.28 4.44 54.23
CA ALA A 19 -31.11 4.96 53.53
C ALA A 19 -31.13 4.39 52.09
N GLN A 20 -31.41 5.26 51.12
CA GLN A 20 -31.25 4.99 49.69
C GLN A 20 -29.77 5.19 49.29
N ASN A 21 -29.44 5.05 48.00
CA ASN A 21 -28.14 5.45 47.46
C ASN A 21 -27.73 6.84 47.97
N ASP A 22 -26.43 7.09 48.11
CA ASP A 22 -25.85 8.38 48.53
C ASP A 22 -26.24 8.78 49.97
N SER A 23 -26.08 7.85 50.92
CA SER A 23 -26.37 8.07 52.34
C SER A 23 -25.19 7.77 53.26
N TRP A 24 -25.00 8.64 54.25
CA TRP A 24 -24.09 8.44 55.38
C TRP A 24 -24.67 7.43 56.36
N ALA A 25 -23.84 6.53 56.85
CA ALA A 25 -24.07 5.73 58.04
C ALA A 25 -22.96 6.04 59.06
N ILE A 26 -23.34 6.49 60.25
CA ILE A 26 -22.40 6.84 61.31
C ILE A 26 -22.77 6.17 62.61
N SER A 27 -21.74 5.74 63.31
CA SER A 27 -21.83 5.12 64.62
C SER A 27 -20.81 5.78 65.55
N MET A 28 -21.22 6.05 66.80
CA MET A 28 -20.39 6.71 67.79
C MET A 28 -20.48 6.01 69.15
N SER A 29 -19.32 5.78 69.75
CA SER A 29 -19.17 5.04 71.01
C SER A 29 -18.53 5.90 72.11
N PRO A 30 -18.83 5.68 73.40
CA PRO A 30 -18.23 6.40 74.51
C PRO A 30 -16.71 6.23 74.56
N SER A 31 -15.96 7.34 74.46
CA SER A 31 -14.50 7.32 74.50
C SER A 31 -13.94 8.67 74.93
N ARG A 32 -12.87 8.65 75.74
CA ARG A 32 -12.11 9.86 76.12
C ARG A 32 -11.03 10.23 75.09
N SER A 33 -10.84 9.43 74.06
CA SER A 33 -9.80 9.64 73.05
C SER A 33 -10.09 10.90 72.24
N LEU A 34 -9.08 11.73 71.98
CA LEU A 34 -9.26 12.91 71.14
C LEU A 34 -9.42 12.50 69.66
N GLN A 35 -10.35 13.15 68.96
CA GLN A 35 -10.56 12.99 67.52
C GLN A 35 -10.30 14.29 66.76
N ALA A 36 -9.93 14.16 65.49
CA ALA A 36 -9.94 15.22 64.50
C ALA A 36 -10.43 14.62 63.17
N TYR A 37 -11.02 15.43 62.30
CA TYR A 37 -11.40 15.00 60.95
C TYR A 37 -11.09 16.11 59.94
N GLU A 38 -10.94 15.72 58.68
CA GLU A 38 -10.76 16.63 57.54
C GLU A 38 -11.72 16.22 56.43
N LYS A 39 -12.34 17.21 55.77
CA LYS A 39 -13.01 17.06 54.48
C LYS A 39 -12.12 17.68 53.40
N SER A 40 -11.74 16.91 52.39
CA SER A 40 -10.88 17.41 51.31
C SER A 40 -11.24 16.76 49.98
N SER A 41 -11.21 17.52 48.88
CA SER A 41 -11.42 16.99 47.53
C SER A 41 -10.33 16.00 47.11
N GLU A 42 -9.12 16.15 47.64
CA GLU A 42 -8.03 15.18 47.49
C GLU A 42 -7.76 14.45 48.82
N PHE A 43 -7.20 13.23 48.78
CA PHE A 43 -6.85 12.52 50.01
C PHE A 43 -5.87 13.34 50.87
N PRO A 44 -6.23 13.75 52.12
CA PRO A 44 -5.56 14.81 52.87
C PRO A 44 -4.28 14.30 53.57
N THR A 45 -3.25 14.00 52.79
CA THR A 45 -2.00 13.37 53.26
C THR A 45 -1.27 14.22 54.31
N ASP A 46 -1.25 15.54 54.14
CA ASP A 46 -0.58 16.44 55.09
C ASP A 46 -1.31 16.53 56.43
N PHE A 47 -2.65 16.50 56.40
CA PHE A 47 -3.48 16.39 57.60
C PHE A 47 -3.18 15.10 58.36
N VAL A 48 -3.07 13.97 57.66
CA VAL A 48 -2.74 12.67 58.26
C VAL A 48 -1.36 12.72 58.93
N LYS A 49 -0.33 13.16 58.20
CA LYS A 49 1.06 13.24 58.72
C LYS A 49 1.17 14.17 59.92
N LYS A 50 0.50 15.32 59.90
CA LYS A 50 0.45 16.26 61.02
C LYS A 50 -0.09 15.62 62.30
N HIS A 51 -1.13 14.78 62.18
CA HIS A 51 -1.79 14.16 63.32
C HIS A 51 -1.10 12.89 63.82
N TRP A 52 -0.35 12.18 62.98
CA TRP A 52 0.57 11.13 63.45
C TRP A 52 1.58 11.66 64.47
N ASN A 53 2.13 12.86 64.24
CA ASN A 53 3.03 13.53 65.19
C ASN A 53 2.37 13.91 66.52
N GLN A 54 1.03 13.86 66.60
CA GLN A 54 0.24 14.14 67.79
C GLN A 54 -0.27 12.85 68.47
N GLY A 55 0.17 11.67 68.04
CA GLY A 55 -0.29 10.38 68.56
C GLY A 55 -1.72 10.02 68.16
N LYS A 56 -2.25 10.64 67.10
CA LYS A 56 -3.54 10.28 66.50
C LYS A 56 -3.30 9.50 65.22
N PHE A 57 -4.11 8.48 64.99
CA PHE A 57 -4.00 7.55 63.87
C PHE A 57 -5.30 7.52 63.07
N MET A 58 -5.22 7.28 61.77
CA MET A 58 -6.39 7.05 60.93
C MET A 58 -7.21 5.91 61.51
N SER A 59 -8.50 6.16 61.59
CA SER A 59 -9.45 5.30 62.29
C SER A 59 -10.73 5.04 61.53
N ASN A 60 -11.09 5.95 60.62
CA ASN A 60 -12.15 5.76 59.63
C ASN A 60 -11.79 6.61 58.41
N ILE A 61 -12.08 6.09 57.22
CA ILE A 61 -11.96 6.77 55.94
C ILE A 61 -13.29 6.57 55.22
N ALA A 62 -13.84 7.64 54.65
CA ALA A 62 -15.02 7.57 53.79
C ALA A 62 -14.88 8.55 52.63
N PHE A 63 -15.62 8.30 51.56
CA PHE A 63 -15.69 9.20 50.39
C PHE A 63 -17.15 9.37 49.97
N ASP A 64 -17.57 10.61 49.77
CA ASP A 64 -18.97 10.93 49.47
C ASP A 64 -19.29 11.12 47.98
N GLY A 65 -18.34 10.74 47.11
CA GLY A 65 -18.41 11.01 45.68
C GLY A 65 -17.74 12.31 45.25
N GLU A 66 -17.53 13.24 46.19
CA GLU A 66 -16.92 14.56 45.95
C GLU A 66 -15.66 14.81 46.80
N ALA A 67 -15.63 14.30 48.02
CA ALA A 67 -14.57 14.57 48.98
C ALA A 67 -14.26 13.37 49.89
N TRP A 68 -12.99 13.29 50.26
CA TRP A 68 -12.46 12.40 51.28
C TRP A 68 -12.76 12.94 52.68
N TRP A 69 -13.19 12.03 53.55
CA TRP A 69 -13.42 12.26 54.97
C TRP A 69 -12.52 11.35 55.78
N VAL A 70 -11.49 11.92 56.40
CA VAL A 70 -10.50 11.14 57.16
C VAL A 70 -10.59 11.48 58.65
N VAL A 71 -10.87 10.48 59.48
CA VAL A 71 -10.98 10.62 60.94
C VAL A 71 -9.72 10.10 61.63
N MET A 72 -9.05 10.98 62.36
CA MET A 72 -7.87 10.69 63.18
C MET A 72 -8.28 10.54 64.65
N THR A 73 -8.00 9.39 65.26
CA THR A 73 -8.29 9.12 66.68
C THR A 73 -7.02 8.84 67.46
N GLN A 74 -6.91 9.38 68.67
CA GLN A 74 -5.82 9.04 69.60
C GLN A 74 -5.87 7.54 69.93
N LYS A 75 -4.83 6.79 69.55
CA LYS A 75 -4.71 5.34 69.76
C LYS A 75 -3.29 5.00 70.24
N ASN A 76 -3.12 3.83 70.84
CA ASN A 76 -1.83 3.34 71.34
C ASN A 76 -1.05 2.53 70.29
N TYR A 77 -1.16 2.88 69.01
CA TYR A 77 -0.38 2.24 67.95
C TYR A 77 1.08 2.70 68.03
N LYS A 78 2.01 1.81 67.67
CA LYS A 78 3.44 2.15 67.61
C LYS A 78 3.77 2.94 66.35
N GLN A 79 3.11 2.60 65.24
CA GLN A 79 3.33 3.17 63.92
C GLN A 79 2.12 2.90 63.04
N GLN A 80 1.84 3.78 62.06
CA GLN A 80 0.84 3.55 61.02
C GLN A 80 1.39 3.97 59.67
N THR A 81 0.94 3.30 58.62
CA THR A 81 1.25 3.61 57.22
C THR A 81 0.01 3.35 56.37
N PHE A 82 -0.02 3.90 55.16
CA PHE A 82 -1.08 3.63 54.20
C PHE A 82 -0.52 3.59 52.79
N TYR A 83 -1.23 2.90 51.90
CA TYR A 83 -0.92 2.83 50.49
C TYR A 83 -2.18 3.06 49.66
N ARG A 84 -2.03 3.84 48.59
CA ARG A 84 -3.10 4.14 47.64
C ARG A 84 -2.74 3.56 46.29
N SER A 85 -3.65 2.82 45.67
CA SER A 85 -3.41 2.22 44.36
C SER A 85 -4.70 1.99 43.60
N THR A 86 -4.64 2.06 42.28
CA THR A 86 -5.74 1.68 41.39
C THR A 86 -6.00 0.18 41.41
N ASP A 87 -5.03 -0.65 41.81
CA ASP A 87 -5.19 -2.10 41.95
C ASP A 87 -5.04 -2.50 43.41
N PHE A 88 -5.76 -3.54 43.85
CA PHE A 88 -5.65 -3.99 45.25
C PHE A 88 -4.21 -4.45 45.57
N PRO A 89 -3.53 -3.87 46.58
CA PRO A 89 -2.07 -3.89 46.67
C PRO A 89 -1.50 -5.10 47.44
N ASN A 90 -1.69 -6.32 46.92
CA ASN A 90 -1.32 -7.58 47.58
C ASN A 90 0.16 -7.60 48.06
N ASP A 91 1.10 -7.34 47.15
CA ASP A 91 2.54 -7.40 47.45
C ASP A 91 3.00 -6.38 48.50
N TRP A 92 2.29 -5.25 48.59
CA TRP A 92 2.57 -4.25 49.62
C TRP A 92 2.09 -4.72 51.00
N ILE A 93 0.90 -5.32 51.06
CA ILE A 93 0.34 -5.90 52.28
C ILE A 93 1.25 -7.00 52.82
N ASP A 94 1.65 -7.95 51.97
CA ASP A 94 2.48 -9.10 52.39
C ASP A 94 3.82 -8.66 52.98
N ARG A 95 4.46 -7.67 52.35
CA ARG A 95 5.68 -7.06 52.88
C ARG A 95 5.42 -6.36 54.21
N LYS A 96 4.33 -5.63 54.37
CA LYS A 96 4.02 -4.92 55.63
C LYS A 96 3.63 -5.87 56.77
N TRP A 97 3.00 -6.99 56.47
CA TRP A 97 2.82 -8.09 57.43
C TRP A 97 4.16 -8.64 57.91
N SER A 98 5.14 -8.86 57.01
CA SER A 98 6.48 -9.30 57.40
C SER A 98 7.23 -8.27 58.27
N GLU A 99 6.85 -6.99 58.15
CA GLU A 99 7.34 -5.90 59.00
C GLU A 99 6.51 -5.75 60.30
N GLY A 100 5.53 -6.62 60.58
CA GLY A 100 4.73 -6.62 61.81
C GLY A 100 3.65 -5.56 61.88
N PHE A 101 3.20 -5.01 60.74
CA PHE A 101 1.99 -4.19 60.67
C PHE A 101 0.77 -5.08 60.42
N ASP A 102 -0.36 -4.77 61.04
CA ASP A 102 -1.65 -5.39 60.76
C ASP A 102 -2.54 -4.42 59.98
N ILE A 103 -3.43 -4.92 59.13
CA ILE A 103 -4.45 -4.10 58.47
C ILE A 103 -5.40 -3.54 59.53
N THR A 104 -5.77 -2.28 59.39
CA THR A 104 -6.62 -1.57 60.35
C THR A 104 -7.76 -0.79 59.71
N ASP A 105 -7.69 -0.56 58.41
CA ASP A 105 -8.72 0.11 57.60
C ASP A 105 -8.44 -0.22 56.12
N ILE A 106 -9.49 -0.46 55.34
CA ILE A 106 -9.50 -0.65 53.89
C ILE A 106 -10.71 0.10 53.37
N GLU A 107 -10.49 0.97 52.39
CA GLU A 107 -11.58 1.63 51.68
C GLU A 107 -11.28 1.58 50.18
N PHE A 108 -12.32 1.46 49.36
CA PHE A 108 -12.23 1.71 47.93
C PHE A 108 -13.10 2.91 47.57
N ALA A 109 -12.44 3.97 47.10
CA ALA A 109 -13.11 5.21 46.75
C ALA A 109 -12.25 6.00 45.76
N ASP A 110 -12.90 6.86 44.97
CA ASP A 110 -12.20 7.68 43.96
C ASP A 110 -11.28 6.84 43.04
N GLU A 111 -11.77 5.67 42.63
CA GLU A 111 -11.05 4.68 41.82
C GLU A 111 -9.74 4.14 42.44
N GLN A 112 -9.54 4.33 43.74
CA GLN A 112 -8.35 3.90 44.46
C GLN A 112 -8.70 3.04 45.68
N TRP A 113 -7.97 1.93 45.81
CA TRP A 113 -7.85 1.22 47.07
C TRP A 113 -6.95 2.00 48.01
N ILE A 114 -7.42 2.20 49.24
CA ILE A 114 -6.63 2.72 50.35
C ILE A 114 -6.54 1.62 51.40
N VAL A 115 -5.33 1.14 51.66
CA VAL A 115 -5.07 0.15 52.71
C VAL A 115 -4.24 0.81 53.81
N VAL A 116 -4.77 0.84 55.03
CA VAL A 116 -4.11 1.39 56.21
C VAL A 116 -3.66 0.25 57.11
N MET A 117 -2.37 0.23 57.43
CA MET A 117 -1.78 -0.77 58.31
C MET A 117 -1.09 -0.14 59.51
N SER A 118 -1.23 -0.75 60.69
CA SER A 118 -0.73 -0.22 61.96
C SER A 118 0.02 -1.28 62.75
N ARG A 119 1.14 -0.90 63.39
CA ARG A 119 1.87 -1.75 64.34
C ARG A 119 1.28 -1.61 65.74
N GLY A 120 1.06 -2.74 66.40
CA GLY A 120 0.53 -2.76 67.78
C GLY A 120 -0.99 -2.56 67.84
N ALA A 121 -1.72 -2.98 66.80
CA ALA A 121 -3.18 -2.99 66.81
C ALA A 121 -3.75 -4.06 67.76
N GLY A 122 -2.95 -5.07 68.12
CA GLY A 122 -3.36 -6.17 69.00
C GLY A 122 -4.07 -7.31 68.27
N PHE A 123 -3.90 -7.36 66.94
CA PHE A 123 -4.39 -8.43 66.09
C PHE A 123 -3.38 -9.57 66.03
N GLU A 124 -3.88 -10.79 65.84
CA GLU A 124 -3.08 -12.03 65.83
C GLU A 124 -3.57 -12.93 64.69
N GLN A 125 -2.65 -13.52 63.91
CA GLN A 125 -3.03 -14.41 62.79
C GLN A 125 -4.02 -13.76 61.82
N GLU A 126 -3.81 -12.49 61.48
CA GLU A 126 -4.63 -11.76 60.50
C GLU A 126 -4.58 -12.45 59.12
N GLY A 127 -5.68 -12.38 58.37
CA GLY A 127 -5.73 -12.78 56.98
C GLY A 127 -6.81 -12.02 56.22
N TRP A 128 -6.60 -11.79 54.94
CA TRP A 128 -7.57 -11.15 54.05
C TRP A 128 -7.90 -12.06 52.86
N ALA A 129 -9.05 -11.84 52.23
CA ALA A 129 -9.39 -12.44 50.94
C ALA A 129 -10.12 -11.44 50.06
N LYS A 130 -9.91 -11.58 48.75
CA LYS A 130 -10.62 -10.83 47.70
C LYS A 130 -11.46 -11.78 46.85
N LYS A 131 -12.75 -11.47 46.67
CA LYS A 131 -13.73 -12.32 46.00
C LYS A 131 -14.60 -11.53 45.04
N ASN A 132 -15.05 -12.15 43.95
CA ASN A 132 -15.81 -11.48 42.89
C ASN A 132 -17.31 -11.49 43.13
N SER A 133 -17.76 -12.17 44.18
CA SER A 133 -19.17 -12.25 44.54
C SER A 133 -19.35 -12.24 46.05
N PHE A 134 -20.53 -11.81 46.47
CA PHE A 134 -20.93 -11.83 47.87
C PHE A 134 -20.89 -13.25 48.47
N ASP A 135 -21.38 -14.26 47.75
CA ASP A 135 -21.43 -15.64 48.24
C ASP A 135 -20.04 -16.21 48.51
N GLU A 136 -19.07 -15.86 47.68
CA GLU A 136 -17.68 -16.26 47.85
C GLU A 136 -17.05 -15.62 49.10
N ILE A 137 -17.25 -14.31 49.33
CA ILE A 137 -16.67 -13.65 50.51
C ILE A 137 -17.37 -14.11 51.79
N LYS A 138 -18.68 -14.33 51.74
CA LYS A 138 -19.44 -14.91 52.85
C LYS A 138 -18.90 -16.28 53.22
N THR A 139 -18.66 -17.15 52.24
CA THR A 139 -18.08 -18.47 52.47
C THR A 139 -16.71 -18.37 53.15
N TYR A 140 -15.87 -17.42 52.73
CA TYR A 140 -14.58 -17.15 53.39
C TYR A 140 -14.75 -16.69 54.85
N ILE A 141 -15.65 -15.74 55.11
CA ILE A 141 -15.94 -15.24 56.46
C ILE A 141 -16.39 -16.39 57.37
N GLU A 142 -17.35 -17.21 56.94
CA GLU A 142 -17.86 -18.34 57.72
C GLU A 142 -16.76 -19.37 58.04
N GLN A 143 -15.82 -19.60 57.12
CA GLN A 143 -14.65 -20.45 57.36
C GLN A 143 -13.71 -19.84 58.40
N GLN A 144 -13.42 -18.53 58.30
CA GLN A 144 -12.54 -17.84 59.25
C GLN A 144 -13.17 -17.72 60.64
N TRP A 145 -14.50 -17.56 60.75
CA TRP A 145 -15.23 -17.62 62.02
C TRP A 145 -15.09 -18.99 62.69
N LYS A 146 -15.17 -20.10 61.93
CA LYS A 146 -14.89 -21.45 62.47
C LYS A 146 -13.46 -21.59 62.97
N ALA A 147 -12.51 -20.85 62.39
CA ALA A 147 -11.12 -20.78 62.85
C ALA A 147 -10.91 -19.81 64.04
N GLY A 148 -11.98 -19.23 64.58
CA GLY A 148 -11.94 -18.32 65.74
C GLY A 148 -11.45 -16.91 65.42
N LYS A 149 -11.44 -16.51 64.14
CA LYS A 149 -11.14 -15.14 63.72
C LYS A 149 -12.42 -14.32 63.65
N TYR A 150 -12.33 -13.01 63.83
CA TYR A 150 -13.44 -12.07 63.68
C TYR A 150 -13.15 -11.11 62.55
N ILE A 151 -14.20 -10.62 61.89
CA ILE A 151 -14.11 -9.55 60.90
C ILE A 151 -13.59 -8.32 61.61
N ILE A 152 -12.47 -7.79 61.10
CA ILE A 152 -11.91 -6.52 61.54
C ILE A 152 -12.25 -5.41 60.55
N ASP A 153 -12.39 -5.74 59.27
CA ASP A 153 -12.78 -4.77 58.25
C ASP A 153 -13.29 -5.44 56.95
N LEU A 154 -14.10 -4.70 56.18
CA LEU A 154 -14.71 -5.11 54.92
C LEU A 154 -14.82 -3.92 53.97
N ALA A 155 -14.45 -4.13 52.71
CA ALA A 155 -14.57 -3.13 51.65
C ALA A 155 -15.08 -3.75 50.35
N TYR A 156 -15.74 -2.95 49.53
CA TYR A 156 -16.13 -3.33 48.17
C TYR A 156 -15.61 -2.31 47.18
N GLY A 157 -14.98 -2.80 46.11
CA GLY A 157 -14.40 -1.96 45.09
C GLY A 157 -14.11 -2.73 43.81
N GLN A 158 -14.28 -2.09 42.66
CA GLN A 158 -13.99 -2.69 41.34
C GLN A 158 -14.70 -4.03 41.09
N GLY A 159 -15.90 -4.22 41.65
CA GLY A 159 -16.61 -5.50 41.54
C GLY A 159 -16.06 -6.61 42.43
N GLN A 160 -15.23 -6.27 43.44
CA GLN A 160 -14.61 -7.25 44.32
C GLN A 160 -14.86 -6.89 45.79
N TRP A 161 -15.26 -7.88 46.56
CA TRP A 161 -15.33 -7.84 48.02
C TRP A 161 -13.98 -8.18 48.61
N VAL A 162 -13.50 -7.36 49.56
CA VAL A 162 -12.32 -7.61 50.36
C VAL A 162 -12.75 -7.74 51.82
N GLY A 163 -12.39 -8.86 52.45
CA GLY A 163 -12.67 -9.08 53.87
C GLY A 163 -11.42 -9.43 54.64
N VAL A 164 -11.22 -8.75 55.77
CA VAL A 164 -10.07 -8.94 56.67
C VAL A 164 -10.57 -9.50 57.99
N LEU A 165 -9.93 -10.58 58.45
CA LEU A 165 -10.28 -11.26 59.69
C LEU A 165 -9.05 -11.59 60.51
N SER A 166 -9.17 -11.47 61.82
CA SER A 166 -8.05 -11.69 62.73
C SER A 166 -8.46 -12.35 64.06
N LYS A 167 -7.52 -13.07 64.69
CA LYS A 167 -7.60 -13.38 66.13
C LYS A 167 -7.13 -12.16 66.94
N GLY A 168 -7.35 -12.17 68.24
CA GLY A 168 -6.96 -11.02 69.10
C GLY A 168 -7.90 -9.81 69.02
N ALA A 169 -8.88 -9.81 68.11
CA ALA A 169 -9.93 -8.80 68.08
C ALA A 169 -10.61 -8.65 69.46
N GLN A 170 -11.06 -7.43 69.80
CA GLN A 170 -11.66 -7.12 71.11
C GLN A 170 -13.10 -7.68 71.26
N PHE A 171 -13.46 -8.68 70.47
CA PHE A 171 -14.81 -9.21 70.31
C PHE A 171 -14.95 -10.59 70.95
N ARG A 172 -16.13 -10.86 71.52
CA ARG A 172 -16.51 -12.18 72.08
C ARG A 172 -17.50 -12.92 71.20
N GLN A 173 -18.24 -12.18 70.38
CA GLN A 173 -19.27 -12.68 69.49
C GLN A 173 -19.44 -11.67 68.36
N GLN A 174 -19.70 -12.14 67.15
CA GLN A 174 -19.97 -11.28 65.99
C GLN A 174 -21.13 -11.86 65.20
N THR A 175 -21.88 -10.97 64.56
CA THR A 175 -22.93 -11.28 63.60
C THR A 175 -22.84 -10.24 62.48
N PHE A 176 -23.32 -10.56 61.29
CA PHE A 176 -23.48 -9.57 60.23
C PHE A 176 -24.84 -9.74 59.55
N ARG A 177 -25.28 -8.69 58.87
CA ARG A 177 -26.44 -8.71 57.98
C ARG A 177 -26.11 -7.99 56.70
N TRP A 178 -26.48 -8.60 55.58
CA TRP A 178 -26.54 -7.92 54.30
C TRP A 178 -27.99 -7.59 53.94
N SER A 179 -28.20 -6.47 53.26
CA SER A 179 -29.53 -6.00 52.91
C SER A 179 -29.47 -4.95 51.81
N ALA A 180 -30.40 -4.99 50.85
CA ALA A 180 -30.53 -3.96 49.82
C ALA A 180 -30.84 -2.56 50.43
N SER A 181 -31.47 -2.52 51.60
CA SER A 181 -31.72 -1.29 52.37
C SER A 181 -31.00 -1.33 53.72
N TYR A 182 -30.62 -0.16 54.25
CA TYR A 182 -29.95 -0.08 55.53
C TYR A 182 -30.77 -0.74 56.65
N PRO A 183 -30.25 -1.77 57.35
CA PRO A 183 -31.05 -2.67 58.20
C PRO A 183 -31.29 -2.10 59.60
N ALA A 184 -31.92 -0.93 59.71
CA ALA A 184 -32.10 -0.20 60.97
C ALA A 184 -32.80 -1.00 62.08
N GLU A 185 -33.88 -1.73 61.75
CA GLU A 185 -34.62 -2.54 62.73
C GLU A 185 -33.75 -3.66 63.31
N TRP A 186 -32.99 -4.35 62.46
CA TRP A 186 -32.06 -5.40 62.88
C TRP A 186 -30.95 -4.89 63.78
N ILE A 187 -30.42 -3.71 63.44
CA ILE A 187 -29.41 -3.04 64.27
C ILE A 187 -30.01 -2.76 65.65
N GLN A 188 -31.22 -2.20 65.71
CA GLN A 188 -31.89 -1.88 66.96
C GLN A 188 -32.16 -3.11 67.83
N GLU A 189 -32.60 -4.22 67.23
CA GLU A 189 -32.78 -5.50 67.93
C GLU A 189 -31.46 -6.03 68.51
N ASN A 190 -30.35 -5.88 67.79
CA ASN A 190 -29.03 -6.37 68.23
C ASN A 190 -28.37 -5.45 69.25
N TYR A 191 -28.65 -4.14 69.23
CA TYR A 191 -28.32 -3.25 70.35
C TYR A 191 -28.94 -3.75 71.65
N GLY A 192 -30.22 -4.15 71.64
CA GLY A 192 -30.90 -4.76 72.79
C GLY A 192 -30.23 -6.05 73.31
N LYS A 193 -29.43 -6.72 72.47
CA LYS A 193 -28.68 -7.93 72.80
C LYS A 193 -27.22 -7.65 73.19
N GLY A 194 -26.83 -6.37 73.27
CA GLY A 194 -25.48 -5.92 73.66
C GLY A 194 -24.43 -5.98 72.55
N PHE A 195 -24.85 -6.02 71.28
CA PHE A 195 -23.93 -5.86 70.14
C PHE A 195 -23.74 -4.39 69.79
N ASN A 196 -22.58 -4.05 69.24
CA ASN A 196 -22.20 -2.74 68.74
C ASN A 196 -21.85 -2.82 67.26
N ILE A 197 -22.04 -1.76 66.48
CA ILE A 197 -21.63 -1.77 65.08
C ILE A 197 -20.10 -1.66 65.02
N THR A 198 -19.46 -2.59 64.32
CA THR A 198 -18.00 -2.67 64.21
C THR A 198 -17.50 -2.74 62.77
N GLY A 199 -18.42 -2.74 61.80
CA GLY A 199 -18.11 -2.71 60.38
C GLY A 199 -19.36 -2.27 59.64
N ILE A 200 -19.24 -1.30 58.74
CA ILE A 200 -20.29 -0.92 57.81
C ILE A 200 -19.64 -0.71 56.46
N THR A 201 -20.15 -1.39 55.44
CA THR A 201 -19.75 -1.15 54.06
C THR A 201 -20.95 -1.29 53.15
N TYR A 202 -20.91 -0.67 51.99
CA TYR A 202 -21.90 -0.80 50.95
C TYR A 202 -21.21 -1.15 49.64
N GLY A 203 -21.79 -2.11 48.93
CA GLY A 203 -21.28 -2.52 47.64
C GLY A 203 -22.13 -3.62 47.03
N ASP A 204 -22.04 -3.76 45.72
CA ASP A 204 -22.80 -4.75 44.95
C ASP A 204 -24.33 -4.60 45.18
N GLY A 205 -24.78 -3.36 45.35
CA GLY A 205 -26.17 -3.03 45.66
C GLY A 205 -26.64 -3.42 47.07
N GLN A 206 -25.73 -3.72 47.99
CA GLN A 206 -26.06 -4.23 49.33
C GLN A 206 -25.28 -3.53 50.43
N TRP A 207 -25.98 -3.16 51.51
CA TRP A 207 -25.38 -2.84 52.79
C TRP A 207 -24.88 -4.13 53.44
N LEU A 208 -23.68 -4.09 54.01
CA LEU A 208 -23.17 -5.12 54.89
C LEU A 208 -22.82 -4.46 56.24
N VAL A 209 -23.59 -4.83 57.27
CA VAL A 209 -23.41 -4.33 58.63
C VAL A 209 -22.93 -5.46 59.52
N VAL A 210 -21.74 -5.28 60.11
CA VAL A 210 -21.14 -6.18 61.09
C VAL A 210 -21.37 -5.61 62.49
N MET A 211 -21.95 -6.43 63.36
CA MET A 211 -22.12 -6.09 64.76
C MET A 211 -21.41 -7.08 65.67
N SER A 212 -20.68 -6.58 66.67
CA SER A 212 -19.86 -7.39 67.58
C SER A 212 -20.15 -7.08 69.04
N LYS A 213 -20.09 -8.10 69.91
CA LYS A 213 -20.07 -7.93 71.36
C LYS A 213 -18.64 -7.65 71.81
N LEU A 214 -18.42 -6.45 72.33
CA LEU A 214 -17.13 -6.04 72.86
C LEU A 214 -16.81 -6.74 74.20
N LYS A 215 -15.53 -6.89 74.53
CA LYS A 215 -15.09 -7.41 75.84
C LYS A 215 -15.57 -6.55 77.02
N LYS A 216 -15.82 -5.26 76.78
CA LYS A 216 -16.39 -4.29 77.72
C LYS A 216 -17.64 -3.69 77.08
N ALA A 217 -18.79 -3.80 77.75
CA ALA A 217 -20.05 -3.26 77.24
C ALA A 217 -19.96 -1.73 77.04
N GLN A 218 -20.51 -1.26 75.92
CA GLN A 218 -20.57 0.15 75.55
C GLN A 218 -21.93 0.45 74.92
N ASN A 219 -22.56 1.55 75.36
CA ASN A 219 -23.80 2.03 74.75
C ASN A 219 -23.43 2.95 73.58
N GLU A 220 -23.74 2.54 72.36
CA GLU A 220 -23.44 3.27 71.13
C GLU A 220 -24.66 4.03 70.64
N VAL A 221 -24.42 5.11 69.88
CA VAL A 221 -25.46 5.83 69.14
C VAL A 221 -25.12 5.79 67.65
N SER A 222 -26.13 5.58 66.80
CA SER A 222 -25.95 5.53 65.35
C SER A 222 -27.07 6.24 64.62
N MET A 223 -26.79 6.73 63.41
CA MET A 223 -27.80 7.27 62.50
C MET A 223 -27.41 7.03 61.04
N ALA A 224 -28.40 7.11 60.14
CA ALA A 224 -28.19 7.18 58.71
C ALA A 224 -28.96 8.37 58.10
N GLN A 225 -28.34 9.10 57.18
CA GLN A 225 -28.96 10.24 56.50
C GLN A 225 -28.24 10.60 55.19
N THR A 226 -28.91 11.31 54.28
CA THR A 226 -28.41 11.67 52.95
C THR A 226 -27.39 12.83 52.92
N THR A 227 -27.20 13.53 54.04
CA THR A 227 -26.23 14.63 54.15
C THR A 227 -25.21 14.34 55.25
N PHE A 228 -24.01 14.93 55.21
CA PHE A 228 -23.01 14.65 56.24
C PHE A 228 -23.46 15.16 57.63
N PRO A 229 -23.53 14.30 58.67
CA PRO A 229 -24.12 14.61 59.99
C PRO A 229 -23.23 15.46 60.91
N ALA A 230 -22.67 16.58 60.44
CA ALA A 230 -21.72 17.40 61.20
C ALA A 230 -22.24 17.85 62.59
N ASN A 231 -23.50 18.30 62.67
CA ASN A 231 -24.09 18.77 63.94
C ASN A 231 -24.31 17.63 64.94
N TYR A 232 -24.72 16.45 64.45
CA TYR A 232 -24.88 15.26 65.28
C TYR A 232 -23.52 14.80 65.84
N ILE A 233 -22.48 14.80 65.02
CA ILE A 233 -21.11 14.46 65.45
C ILE A 233 -20.65 15.41 66.56
N LYS A 234 -20.73 16.73 66.33
CA LYS A 234 -20.29 17.74 67.30
C LYS A 234 -21.02 17.61 68.63
N THR A 235 -22.35 17.49 68.60
CA THR A 235 -23.18 17.34 69.81
C THR A 235 -22.82 16.09 70.62
N ASN A 236 -22.43 15.00 69.94
CA ASN A 236 -22.03 13.76 70.60
C ASN A 236 -20.57 13.81 71.08
N TRP A 237 -19.68 14.54 70.40
CA TRP A 237 -18.34 14.82 70.92
C TRP A 237 -18.37 15.51 72.27
N ASP A 238 -19.26 16.49 72.47
CA ASP A 238 -19.48 17.18 73.74
C ASP A 238 -19.95 16.24 74.86
N LYS A 239 -20.58 15.12 74.50
CA LYS A 239 -21.05 14.06 75.42
C LYS A 239 -20.03 12.94 75.63
N ASN A 240 -18.78 13.10 75.18
CA ASN A 240 -17.72 12.08 75.21
C ASN A 240 -18.02 10.82 74.38
N TYR A 241 -18.82 10.94 73.32
CA TYR A 241 -18.90 9.93 72.27
C TYR A 241 -17.88 10.26 71.20
N ARG A 242 -17.38 9.26 70.47
CA ARG A 242 -16.40 9.40 69.39
C ARG A 242 -16.82 8.51 68.23
N ILE A 243 -16.53 8.95 67.00
CA ILE A 243 -16.85 8.20 65.78
C ILE A 243 -16.16 6.84 65.86
N SER A 244 -16.95 5.77 65.88
CA SER A 244 -16.49 4.38 65.87
C SER A 244 -16.58 3.77 64.49
N GLN A 245 -17.60 4.12 63.70
CA GLN A 245 -17.76 3.74 62.30
C GLN A 245 -18.28 4.93 61.50
N LEU A 246 -17.74 5.13 60.31
CA LEU A 246 -18.17 6.15 59.35
C LEU A 246 -18.08 5.55 57.96
N HIS A 247 -19.21 5.47 57.26
CA HIS A 247 -19.26 5.02 55.89
C HIS A 247 -20.27 5.85 55.11
N PHE A 248 -20.04 6.03 53.81
CA PHE A 248 -21.00 6.63 52.90
C PHE A 248 -21.26 5.63 51.78
N ASN A 249 -22.54 5.34 51.55
CA ASN A 249 -22.96 4.50 50.44
C ASN A 249 -22.68 5.23 49.12
N TYR A 250 -21.51 4.97 48.57
CA TYR A 250 -21.09 5.45 47.26
C TYR A 250 -20.70 4.27 46.38
N GLU A 251 -21.50 4.04 45.35
CA GLU A 251 -21.11 3.22 44.21
C GLU A 251 -20.81 4.15 43.03
N PRO A 252 -19.57 4.21 42.55
CA PRO A 252 -19.20 5.05 41.40
C PRO A 252 -20.13 4.84 40.20
N GLN A 253 -20.58 3.59 39.99
CA GLN A 253 -21.50 3.16 38.93
C GLN A 253 -22.85 3.90 38.93
N ASN A 254 -23.29 4.40 40.08
CA ASN A 254 -24.54 5.12 40.22
C ASN A 254 -24.40 6.63 39.95
N ARG A 255 -23.17 7.15 39.74
CA ARG A 255 -23.01 8.54 39.29
C ARG A 255 -23.61 8.69 37.90
N LYS A 256 -24.37 9.78 37.70
CA LYS A 256 -25.00 10.12 36.42
C LYS A 256 -24.02 10.15 35.24
N ASP A 257 -22.77 10.54 35.51
CA ASP A 257 -21.73 10.71 34.49
C ASP A 257 -20.75 9.53 34.41
N TYR A 258 -20.92 8.48 35.20
CA TYR A 258 -19.92 7.39 35.29
C TYR A 258 -19.68 6.66 33.95
N PHE A 259 -20.74 6.48 33.15
CA PHE A 259 -20.59 5.97 31.79
C PHE A 259 -19.73 6.91 30.95
N GLN A 260 -19.99 8.22 31.03
CA GLN A 260 -19.28 9.22 30.25
C GLN A 260 -17.81 9.32 30.68
N ASP A 261 -17.52 9.21 31.98
CA ASP A 261 -16.17 9.15 32.53
C ASP A 261 -15.38 7.98 31.91
N HIS A 262 -15.92 6.76 31.98
CA HIS A 262 -15.28 5.59 31.39
C HIS A 262 -15.20 5.67 29.85
N TYR A 263 -16.24 6.15 29.18
CA TYR A 263 -16.22 6.29 27.73
C TYR A 263 -15.12 7.27 27.26
N THR A 264 -15.01 8.43 27.93
CA THR A 264 -13.99 9.45 27.63
C THR A 264 -12.59 9.01 28.03
N ALA A 265 -12.43 8.35 29.18
CA ALA A 265 -11.17 7.76 29.61
C ALA A 265 -10.71 6.66 28.63
N GLY A 266 -11.64 5.83 28.13
CA GLY A 266 -11.41 4.86 27.07
C GLY A 266 -10.87 5.51 25.80
N ASN A 267 -11.53 6.57 25.31
CA ASN A 267 -11.09 7.32 24.13
C ASN A 267 -9.71 7.96 24.34
N LYS A 268 -9.47 8.54 25.51
CA LYS A 268 -8.18 9.15 25.87
C LYS A 268 -7.06 8.11 25.91
N ALA A 269 -7.31 6.94 26.51
CA ALA A 269 -6.36 5.83 26.56
C ALA A 269 -6.08 5.27 25.16
N LEU A 270 -7.10 5.15 24.31
CA LEU A 270 -6.97 4.72 22.92
C LEU A 270 -6.07 5.68 22.12
N ASN A 271 -6.29 6.99 22.25
CA ASN A 271 -5.45 8.03 21.63
C ASN A 271 -4.02 8.04 22.17
N ALA A 272 -3.84 7.74 23.46
CA ALA A 272 -2.54 7.57 24.09
C ALA A 272 -1.86 6.22 23.77
N LYS A 273 -2.48 5.38 22.92
CA LYS A 273 -2.01 4.04 22.54
C LYS A 273 -1.89 3.06 23.72
N ASN A 274 -2.55 3.33 24.84
CA ASN A 274 -2.65 2.42 25.98
C ASN A 274 -3.90 1.54 25.82
N TYR A 275 -3.79 0.54 24.95
CA TYR A 275 -4.93 -0.26 24.49
C TYR A 275 -5.54 -1.13 25.59
N ASP A 276 -4.73 -1.70 26.49
CA ASP A 276 -5.24 -2.47 27.64
C ASP A 276 -6.08 -1.62 28.58
N LEU A 277 -5.65 -0.37 28.83
CA LEU A 277 -6.42 0.58 29.64
C LEU A 277 -7.70 1.01 28.92
N ALA A 278 -7.63 1.25 27.60
CA ALA A 278 -8.82 1.57 26.80
C ALA A 278 -9.87 0.45 26.87
N ILE A 279 -9.44 -0.82 26.70
CA ILE A 279 -10.31 -2.00 26.80
C ILE A 279 -10.97 -2.08 28.16
N ARG A 280 -10.22 -1.84 29.25
CA ARG A 280 -10.76 -1.81 30.62
C ARG A 280 -11.86 -0.76 30.76
N HIS A 281 -11.58 0.49 30.37
CA HIS A 281 -12.60 1.54 30.48
C HIS A 281 -13.83 1.29 29.60
N TYR A 282 -13.68 0.85 28.34
CA TYR A 282 -14.84 0.50 27.52
C TYR A 282 -15.62 -0.70 28.08
N THR A 283 -14.95 -1.63 28.75
CA THR A 283 -15.62 -2.76 29.41
C THR A 283 -16.47 -2.29 30.58
N GLU A 284 -15.97 -1.36 31.41
CA GLU A 284 -16.79 -0.73 32.45
C GLU A 284 -17.94 0.09 31.85
N ALA A 285 -17.69 0.87 30.80
CA ALA A 285 -18.75 1.62 30.10
C ALA A 285 -19.87 0.69 29.57
N LEU A 286 -19.50 -0.47 29.03
CA LEU A 286 -20.45 -1.46 28.52
C LEU A 286 -21.21 -2.21 29.61
N LYS A 287 -20.72 -2.28 30.86
CA LYS A 287 -21.53 -2.79 31.98
C LYS A 287 -22.72 -1.88 32.27
N LEU A 288 -22.54 -0.58 32.10
CA LEU A 288 -23.55 0.45 32.38
C LEU A 288 -24.52 0.63 31.21
N HIS A 289 -23.98 0.68 29.99
CA HIS A 289 -24.75 0.79 28.75
C HIS A 289 -24.42 -0.38 27.81
N PRO A 290 -25.02 -1.56 28.04
CA PRO A 290 -24.68 -2.79 27.31
C PRO A 290 -25.03 -2.77 25.82
N ASN A 291 -25.81 -1.78 25.37
CA ASN A 291 -26.26 -1.60 23.99
C ASN A 291 -25.58 -0.41 23.29
N ASN A 292 -24.41 0.04 23.76
CA ASN A 292 -23.70 1.16 23.14
C ASN A 292 -22.77 0.67 21.99
N ALA A 293 -23.19 0.89 20.74
CA ALA A 293 -22.46 0.46 19.55
C ALA A 293 -21.05 1.04 19.46
N ASN A 294 -20.89 2.34 19.78
CA ASN A 294 -19.59 3.03 19.76
C ASN A 294 -18.58 2.42 20.74
N CYS A 295 -19.02 2.05 21.94
CA CYS A 295 -18.15 1.37 22.91
C CYS A 295 -17.67 0.02 22.39
N TYR A 296 -18.56 -0.77 21.78
CA TYR A 296 -18.16 -2.03 21.16
C TYR A 296 -17.18 -1.82 20.01
N ASN A 297 -17.43 -0.86 19.12
CA ASN A 297 -16.55 -0.56 18.00
C ASN A 297 -15.16 -0.10 18.47
N ASN A 298 -15.11 0.83 19.42
CA ASN A 298 -13.84 1.34 19.95
C ASN A 298 -13.07 0.28 20.75
N ARG A 299 -13.78 -0.58 21.50
CA ARG A 299 -13.15 -1.72 22.19
C ARG A 299 -12.64 -2.76 21.21
N ALA A 300 -13.36 -3.02 20.12
CA ALA A 300 -12.91 -3.88 19.03
C ALA A 300 -11.64 -3.32 18.39
N TRP A 301 -11.59 -2.02 18.12
CA TRP A 301 -10.42 -1.35 17.56
C TRP A 301 -9.20 -1.44 18.49
N ALA A 302 -9.38 -1.20 19.80
CA ALA A 302 -8.32 -1.37 20.79
C ALA A 302 -7.79 -2.82 20.83
N LYS A 303 -8.68 -3.82 20.80
CA LYS A 303 -8.31 -5.25 20.75
C LYS A 303 -7.58 -5.59 19.45
N TYR A 304 -8.02 -5.06 18.31
CA TYR A 304 -7.36 -5.22 17.02
C TYR A 304 -5.93 -4.67 17.06
N LEU A 305 -5.71 -3.47 17.63
CA LEU A 305 -4.39 -2.88 17.77
C LEU A 305 -3.45 -3.67 18.71
N LEU A 306 -4.00 -4.50 19.60
CA LEU A 306 -3.25 -5.49 20.39
C LEU A 306 -3.05 -6.84 19.68
N GLY A 307 -3.52 -7.00 18.45
CA GLY A 307 -3.47 -8.25 17.70
C GLY A 307 -4.52 -9.29 18.13
N GLN A 308 -5.47 -8.92 19.00
CA GLN A 308 -6.52 -9.81 19.51
C GLN A 308 -7.71 -9.90 18.54
N CYS A 309 -7.43 -10.27 17.29
CA CYS A 309 -8.35 -10.09 16.17
C CYS A 309 -9.63 -10.94 16.27
N GLN A 310 -9.56 -12.15 16.84
CA GLN A 310 -10.75 -12.98 17.02
C GLN A 310 -11.72 -12.41 18.06
N THR A 311 -11.23 -11.85 19.17
CA THR A 311 -12.07 -11.19 20.18
C THR A 311 -12.55 -9.82 19.73
N ALA A 312 -11.76 -9.11 18.91
CA ALA A 312 -12.18 -7.88 18.27
C ALA A 312 -13.35 -8.12 17.30
N LEU A 313 -13.33 -9.23 16.55
CA LEU A 313 -14.40 -9.59 15.63
C LEU A 313 -15.75 -9.76 16.33
N ASN A 314 -15.76 -10.31 17.55
CA ASN A 314 -16.99 -10.45 18.34
C ASN A 314 -17.57 -9.07 18.70
N ASP A 315 -16.74 -8.17 19.22
CA ASP A 315 -17.16 -6.82 19.60
C ASP A 315 -17.67 -6.00 18.40
N VAL A 316 -16.95 -6.00 17.27
CA VAL A 316 -17.39 -5.24 16.09
C VAL A 316 -18.67 -5.81 15.48
N ASN A 317 -18.90 -7.12 15.56
CA ASN A 317 -20.18 -7.71 15.14
C ASN A 317 -21.33 -7.26 16.06
N SER A 318 -21.10 -7.16 17.37
CA SER A 318 -22.07 -6.57 18.30
C SER A 318 -22.35 -5.10 17.98
N ALA A 319 -21.32 -4.31 17.65
CA ALA A 319 -21.49 -2.93 17.22
C ALA A 319 -22.41 -2.82 15.97
N ILE A 320 -22.10 -3.60 14.93
CA ILE A 320 -22.87 -3.63 13.67
C ILE A 320 -24.32 -4.11 13.90
N GLN A 321 -24.53 -5.07 14.81
CA GLN A 321 -25.88 -5.55 15.13
C GLN A 321 -26.72 -4.48 15.84
N LEU A 322 -26.10 -3.63 16.65
CA LEU A 322 -26.76 -2.57 17.40
C LEU A 322 -27.03 -1.35 16.52
N GLU A 323 -25.97 -0.78 15.95
CA GLU A 323 -26.04 0.38 15.07
C GLU A 323 -24.84 0.34 14.12
N ALA A 324 -25.10 0.00 12.86
CA ALA A 324 -24.08 -0.08 11.84
C ALA A 324 -23.76 1.30 11.26
N ASP A 325 -22.50 1.71 11.35
CA ASP A 325 -21.96 2.90 10.70
C ASP A 325 -20.75 2.56 9.82
N GLU A 326 -20.24 3.55 9.10
CA GLU A 326 -19.07 3.39 8.23
C GLU A 326 -17.82 2.94 9.00
N HIS A 327 -17.64 3.40 10.24
CA HIS A 327 -16.49 3.04 11.08
C HIS A 327 -16.54 1.58 11.53
N SER A 328 -17.73 1.04 11.78
CA SER A 328 -17.93 -0.34 12.20
C SER A 328 -17.60 -1.32 11.07
N TYR A 329 -18.05 -1.03 9.84
CA TYR A 329 -17.65 -1.83 8.67
C TYR A 329 -16.15 -1.71 8.40
N HIS A 330 -15.58 -0.50 8.48
CA HIS A 330 -14.15 -0.29 8.33
C HIS A 330 -13.33 -1.09 9.36
N SER A 331 -13.73 -1.03 10.64
CA SER A 331 -13.06 -1.75 11.72
C SER A 331 -13.15 -3.26 11.52
N ARG A 332 -14.31 -3.78 11.10
CA ARG A 332 -14.46 -5.21 10.79
C ARG A 332 -13.63 -5.64 9.60
N ALA A 333 -13.50 -4.80 8.58
CA ALA A 333 -12.63 -5.05 7.44
C ALA A 333 -11.15 -5.18 7.85
N ALA A 334 -10.64 -4.27 8.68
CA ALA A 334 -9.29 -4.34 9.24
C ALA A 334 -9.08 -5.60 10.08
N ILE A 335 -10.07 -5.97 10.90
CA ILE A 335 -10.05 -7.22 11.68
C ILE A 335 -10.05 -8.45 10.77
N TYR A 336 -10.81 -8.44 9.67
CA TYR A 336 -10.78 -9.52 8.69
C TYR A 336 -9.42 -9.64 7.98
N LEU A 337 -8.76 -8.53 7.68
CA LEU A 337 -7.38 -8.54 7.17
C LEU A 337 -6.41 -9.22 8.15
N CYS A 338 -6.47 -8.87 9.43
CA CYS A 338 -5.66 -9.52 10.46
C CYS A 338 -5.92 -11.04 10.55
N LEU A 339 -7.16 -11.47 10.28
CA LEU A 339 -7.54 -12.89 10.24
C LEU A 339 -7.26 -13.56 8.88
N GLY A 340 -6.64 -12.87 7.92
CA GLY A 340 -6.36 -13.38 6.57
C GLY A 340 -7.59 -13.56 5.67
N ARG A 341 -8.74 -12.98 6.05
CA ARG A 341 -10.03 -13.12 5.34
C ARG A 341 -10.23 -11.99 4.32
N CYS A 342 -9.34 -11.94 3.34
CA CYS A 342 -9.18 -10.75 2.49
C CYS A 342 -10.37 -10.43 1.58
N ASN A 343 -11.11 -11.44 1.10
CA ASN A 343 -12.37 -11.20 0.37
C ASN A 343 -13.42 -10.48 1.23
N LYS A 344 -13.63 -10.95 2.47
CA LYS A 344 -14.57 -10.31 3.40
C LYS A 344 -14.13 -8.90 3.80
N ALA A 345 -12.83 -8.71 3.96
CA ALA A 345 -12.28 -7.38 4.23
C ALA A 345 -12.58 -6.41 3.07
N LEU A 346 -12.36 -6.84 1.83
CA LEU A 346 -12.66 -6.02 0.65
C LEU A 346 -14.14 -5.63 0.57
N ASP A 347 -15.05 -6.57 0.85
CA ASP A 347 -16.49 -6.32 0.86
C ASP A 347 -16.90 -5.27 1.92
N ASP A 348 -16.36 -5.39 3.13
CA ASP A 348 -16.62 -4.45 4.21
C ASP A 348 -15.99 -3.08 3.97
N PHE A 349 -14.76 -3.01 3.42
CA PHE A 349 -14.16 -1.73 3.02
C PHE A 349 -14.98 -1.02 1.95
N ASN A 350 -15.47 -1.76 0.95
CA ASN A 350 -16.36 -1.20 -0.08
C ASN A 350 -17.68 -0.69 0.51
N THR A 351 -18.21 -1.39 1.51
CA THR A 351 -19.43 -0.98 2.22
C THR A 351 -19.18 0.29 3.03
N ALA A 352 -18.08 0.34 3.78
CA ALA A 352 -17.67 1.50 4.56
C ALA A 352 -17.47 2.74 3.66
N GLU A 353 -16.77 2.61 2.52
CA GLU A 353 -16.56 3.70 1.56
C GLU A 353 -17.88 4.22 0.96
N ARG A 354 -18.86 3.33 0.74
CA ARG A 354 -20.18 3.71 0.20
C ARG A 354 -21.01 4.47 1.24
N MET A 355 -20.86 4.14 2.52
CA MET A 355 -21.58 4.78 3.62
C MET A 355 -20.93 6.10 4.06
N ALA A 356 -19.61 6.22 3.90
CA ALA A 356 -18.85 7.37 4.32
C ALA A 356 -19.34 8.66 3.63
N LYS A 357 -19.74 9.65 4.43
CA LYS A 357 -20.12 10.99 3.94
C LYS A 357 -18.91 11.74 3.39
N THR A 358 -17.75 11.54 4.02
CA THR A 358 -16.46 12.11 3.62
C THR A 358 -15.48 10.96 3.40
N LYS A 359 -14.88 10.93 2.21
CA LYS A 359 -13.94 9.86 1.84
C LYS A 359 -12.52 10.28 2.17
N ASP A 360 -12.10 9.96 3.39
CA ASP A 360 -10.73 10.18 3.85
C ASP A 360 -9.74 9.16 3.26
N ALA A 361 -8.44 9.46 3.41
CA ALA A 361 -7.36 8.67 2.82
C ALA A 361 -7.38 7.19 3.26
N PHE A 362 -7.78 6.91 4.51
CA PHE A 362 -7.73 5.58 5.10
C PHE A 362 -8.68 4.58 4.42
N TYR A 363 -9.83 5.02 3.92
CA TYR A 363 -10.75 4.15 3.17
C TYR A 363 -10.12 3.56 1.91
N TYR A 364 -9.26 4.33 1.23
CA TYR A 364 -8.56 3.85 0.04
C TYR A 364 -7.30 3.06 0.43
N GLY A 365 -6.54 3.54 1.40
CA GLY A 365 -5.30 2.91 1.85
C GLY A 365 -5.52 1.51 2.41
N ASP A 366 -6.53 1.34 3.27
CA ASP A 366 -6.79 0.06 3.92
C ASP A 366 -7.52 -0.91 2.96
N ARG A 367 -8.34 -0.39 2.03
CA ARG A 367 -8.88 -1.22 0.93
C ARG A 367 -7.77 -1.72 0.00
N ALA A 368 -6.76 -0.91 -0.28
CA ALA A 368 -5.62 -1.32 -1.08
C ALA A 368 -4.89 -2.50 -0.43
N MET A 369 -4.75 -2.53 0.91
CA MET A 369 -4.18 -3.68 1.62
C MET A 369 -5.00 -4.96 1.42
N ALA A 370 -6.33 -4.87 1.42
CA ALA A 370 -7.20 -6.01 1.11
C ALA A 370 -7.01 -6.51 -0.33
N GLN A 371 -6.85 -5.59 -1.28
CA GLN A 371 -6.57 -5.92 -2.68
C GLN A 371 -5.18 -6.56 -2.86
N GLU A 372 -4.15 -6.08 -2.16
CA GLU A 372 -2.83 -6.71 -2.15
C GLU A 372 -2.88 -8.13 -1.61
N CYS A 373 -3.60 -8.36 -0.51
CA CYS A 373 -3.77 -9.70 0.04
C CYS A 373 -4.46 -10.66 -0.97
N LEU A 374 -5.32 -10.13 -1.85
CA LEU A 374 -5.96 -10.89 -2.93
C LEU A 374 -5.10 -11.01 -4.19
N GLY A 375 -3.91 -10.40 -4.22
CA GLY A 375 -3.04 -10.36 -5.41
C GLY A 375 -3.48 -9.36 -6.48
N ASN A 376 -4.46 -8.51 -6.20
CA ASN A 376 -5.00 -7.51 -7.13
C ASN A 376 -4.13 -6.23 -7.12
N PHE A 377 -2.85 -6.37 -7.46
CA PHE A 377 -1.85 -5.30 -7.29
C PHE A 377 -2.15 -4.04 -8.12
N GLU A 378 -2.77 -4.16 -9.30
CA GLU A 378 -3.16 -2.99 -10.09
C GLU A 378 -4.25 -2.15 -9.39
N ALA A 379 -5.26 -2.82 -8.84
CA ALA A 379 -6.30 -2.15 -8.07
C ALA A 379 -5.69 -1.52 -6.81
N ALA A 380 -4.81 -2.26 -6.11
CA ALA A 380 -4.15 -1.77 -4.91
C ALA A 380 -3.32 -0.52 -5.19
N ALA A 381 -2.55 -0.51 -6.27
CA ALA A 381 -1.77 0.66 -6.69
C ALA A 381 -2.68 1.88 -6.98
N LYS A 382 -3.83 1.68 -7.63
CA LYS A 382 -4.81 2.75 -7.86
C LYS A 382 -5.37 3.31 -6.56
N ASP A 383 -5.70 2.45 -5.60
CA ASP A 383 -6.26 2.86 -4.32
C ASP A 383 -5.22 3.52 -3.41
N TYR A 384 -3.98 3.01 -3.33
CA TYR A 384 -2.91 3.71 -2.63
C TYR A 384 -2.62 5.09 -3.24
N GLN A 385 -2.67 5.22 -4.56
CA GLN A 385 -2.50 6.52 -5.21
C GLN A 385 -3.63 7.49 -4.83
N LYS A 386 -4.88 7.03 -4.76
CA LYS A 386 -5.99 7.86 -4.26
C LYS A 386 -5.80 8.26 -2.80
N ALA A 387 -5.36 7.33 -1.96
CA ALA A 387 -5.06 7.59 -0.55
C ALA A 387 -3.97 8.68 -0.41
N LEU A 388 -2.90 8.59 -1.21
CA LEU A 388 -1.80 9.55 -1.23
C LEU A 388 -2.19 10.90 -1.83
N ASN A 389 -3.16 10.96 -2.73
CA ASN A 389 -3.66 12.26 -3.21
C ASN A 389 -4.40 13.03 -2.10
N ILE A 390 -4.97 12.33 -1.12
CA ILE A 390 -5.67 12.93 0.03
C ILE A 390 -4.69 13.18 1.18
N ASN A 391 -3.81 12.22 1.48
CA ASN A 391 -2.75 12.36 2.49
C ASN A 391 -1.37 12.01 1.89
N PRO A 392 -0.68 12.99 1.27
CA PRO A 392 0.58 12.74 0.56
C PRO A 392 1.76 12.31 1.42
N GLN A 393 1.68 12.44 2.75
CA GLN A 393 2.79 12.16 3.64
C GLN A 393 2.71 10.80 4.33
N GLU A 394 1.62 10.04 4.14
CA GLU A 394 1.44 8.76 4.83
C GLU A 394 2.45 7.69 4.37
N PRO A 395 3.42 7.27 5.21
CA PRO A 395 4.46 6.34 4.81
C PRO A 395 3.92 4.96 4.45
N VAL A 396 2.84 4.52 5.11
CA VAL A 396 2.22 3.21 4.86
C VAL A 396 1.75 3.12 3.42
N TYR A 397 1.05 4.14 2.91
CA TYR A 397 0.53 4.14 1.54
C TYR A 397 1.63 4.29 0.49
N LYS A 398 2.71 5.05 0.78
CA LYS A 398 3.88 5.12 -0.10
C LYS A 398 4.55 3.75 -0.26
N LYS A 399 4.72 3.04 0.86
CA LYS A 399 5.29 1.70 0.87
C LYS A 399 4.40 0.71 0.13
N GLY A 400 3.09 0.72 0.42
CA GLY A 400 2.10 -0.11 -0.26
C GLY A 400 2.08 0.12 -1.78
N LEU A 401 2.06 1.38 -2.22
CA LEU A 401 2.13 1.70 -3.66
C LEU A 401 3.39 1.16 -4.33
N ALA A 402 4.55 1.28 -3.68
CA ALA A 402 5.81 0.76 -4.19
C ALA A 402 5.79 -0.77 -4.26
N GLN A 403 5.25 -1.44 -3.23
CA GLN A 403 5.11 -2.89 -3.18
C GLN A 403 4.16 -3.40 -4.27
N ALA A 404 2.96 -2.82 -4.39
CA ALA A 404 2.01 -3.14 -5.44
C ALA A 404 2.64 -2.96 -6.84
N LYS A 405 3.33 -1.85 -7.11
CA LYS A 405 4.03 -1.63 -8.39
C LYS A 405 5.15 -2.64 -8.64
N ALA A 406 5.91 -3.02 -7.62
CA ALA A 406 6.94 -4.05 -7.74
C ALA A 406 6.33 -5.42 -8.07
N GLN A 407 5.25 -5.79 -7.40
CA GLN A 407 4.52 -7.04 -7.67
C GLN A 407 3.87 -7.05 -9.06
N MET A 408 3.40 -5.88 -9.55
CA MET A 408 2.93 -5.75 -10.94
C MET A 408 4.06 -5.98 -11.96
N LYS A 409 5.27 -5.43 -11.72
CA LYS A 409 6.45 -5.73 -12.56
C LYS A 409 6.80 -7.21 -12.53
N GLU A 410 6.75 -7.83 -11.36
CA GLU A 410 7.02 -9.26 -11.17
C GLU A 410 5.96 -10.21 -11.75
N THR A 411 4.81 -9.70 -12.15
CA THR A 411 3.70 -10.48 -12.73
C THR A 411 3.41 -10.11 -14.19
N SER A 412 4.07 -9.07 -14.71
CA SER A 412 3.88 -8.63 -16.09
C SER A 412 4.43 -9.70 -17.06
N PRO A 413 3.60 -10.20 -18.00
CA PRO A 413 4.07 -11.14 -19.00
C PRO A 413 5.08 -10.43 -19.92
N PRO A 414 6.03 -11.18 -20.52
CA PRO A 414 6.86 -10.61 -21.59
C PRO A 414 6.01 -10.03 -22.72
N SER A 415 6.60 -9.18 -23.54
CA SER A 415 6.00 -8.70 -24.78
C SER A 415 6.88 -9.08 -25.96
N VAL A 416 6.26 -9.33 -27.10
CA VAL A 416 6.94 -9.63 -28.37
C VAL A 416 6.51 -8.60 -29.40
N SER A 417 7.44 -7.77 -29.84
CA SER A 417 7.28 -6.86 -30.98
C SER A 417 7.81 -7.55 -32.23
N TRP A 418 6.98 -7.65 -33.28
CA TRP A 418 7.41 -8.22 -34.55
C TRP A 418 8.03 -7.15 -35.44
N ASP A 419 9.31 -7.29 -35.72
CA ASP A 419 10.02 -6.42 -36.68
C ASP A 419 9.92 -7.00 -38.08
N TYR A 420 9.85 -8.33 -38.25
CA TYR A 420 9.57 -8.95 -39.54
C TYR A 420 9.04 -10.38 -39.34
N PRO A 421 7.90 -10.77 -39.93
CA PRO A 421 6.99 -9.96 -40.73
C PRO A 421 6.19 -8.93 -39.90
N TYR A 422 6.09 -7.69 -40.40
CA TYR A 422 5.34 -6.61 -39.73
C TYR A 422 3.83 -6.89 -39.67
N LYS A 423 3.28 -7.52 -40.72
CA LYS A 423 1.84 -7.79 -40.84
C LYS A 423 1.52 -9.19 -40.34
N ALA A 424 0.32 -9.34 -39.78
CA ALA A 424 -0.24 -10.64 -39.40
C ALA A 424 -0.32 -11.64 -40.57
N TYR A 425 -0.46 -11.14 -41.79
CA TYR A 425 -0.47 -11.91 -43.02
C TYR A 425 0.39 -11.24 -44.09
N THR A 426 1.21 -12.02 -44.79
CA THR A 426 2.04 -11.57 -45.91
C THR A 426 2.18 -12.68 -46.94
N ALA A 427 2.49 -12.31 -48.19
CA ALA A 427 2.88 -13.26 -49.23
C ALA A 427 4.38 -13.12 -49.51
N SER A 428 5.04 -14.20 -49.90
CA SER A 428 6.44 -14.20 -50.31
C SER A 428 6.63 -15.08 -51.55
N THR A 429 7.53 -14.67 -52.42
CA THR A 429 8.02 -15.45 -53.56
C THR A 429 9.39 -16.08 -53.29
N ASP A 430 10.00 -15.77 -52.14
CA ASP A 430 11.27 -16.33 -51.68
C ASP A 430 10.99 -17.54 -50.76
N PRO A 431 11.54 -18.74 -51.05
CA PRO A 431 11.45 -19.88 -50.14
C PRO A 431 12.19 -19.66 -48.82
N VAL A 432 13.02 -18.63 -48.71
CA VAL A 432 13.80 -18.30 -47.53
C VAL A 432 13.27 -16.99 -46.94
N TYR A 433 12.80 -17.05 -45.71
CA TYR A 433 12.15 -15.91 -45.05
C TYR A 433 12.89 -15.53 -43.78
N GLU A 434 13.24 -14.27 -43.66
CA GLU A 434 13.81 -13.73 -42.43
C GLU A 434 12.70 -13.51 -41.39
N VAL A 435 13.00 -13.74 -40.12
CA VAL A 435 12.11 -13.49 -39.00
C VAL A 435 12.86 -12.67 -37.97
N LYS A 436 12.35 -11.48 -37.67
CA LYS A 436 12.91 -10.56 -36.69
C LYS A 436 11.87 -10.15 -35.66
N ALA A 437 12.24 -10.17 -34.40
CA ALA A 437 11.39 -9.71 -33.32
C ALA A 437 12.19 -9.27 -32.11
N CYS A 438 11.66 -8.28 -31.40
CA CYS A 438 12.14 -7.87 -30.10
C CYS A 438 11.27 -8.44 -28.98
N ILE A 439 11.90 -9.03 -27.96
CA ILE A 439 11.26 -9.54 -26.76
C ILE A 439 11.69 -8.70 -25.57
N ASN A 440 10.72 -8.10 -24.88
CA ASN A 440 10.94 -7.33 -23.66
C ASN A 440 10.28 -8.01 -22.46
N SER A 441 10.99 -8.08 -21.34
CA SER A 441 10.50 -8.68 -20.10
C SER A 441 11.25 -8.17 -18.88
N GLU A 442 10.49 -7.70 -17.89
CA GLU A 442 10.99 -7.46 -16.53
C GLU A 442 11.31 -8.78 -15.80
N LEU A 443 10.87 -9.93 -16.35
CA LEU A 443 11.17 -11.26 -15.86
C LEU A 443 12.38 -11.86 -16.58
N LYS A 444 13.18 -12.64 -15.87
CA LYS A 444 14.35 -13.31 -16.45
C LYS A 444 13.91 -14.28 -17.54
N ILE A 445 14.19 -13.94 -18.80
CA ILE A 445 13.97 -14.81 -19.96
C ILE A 445 14.94 -15.99 -19.91
N THR A 446 14.41 -17.21 -19.91
CA THR A 446 15.19 -18.45 -19.85
C THR A 446 15.29 -19.13 -21.20
N SER A 447 14.30 -18.95 -22.08
CA SER A 447 14.31 -19.49 -23.45
C SER A 447 13.43 -18.67 -24.38
N VAL A 448 13.86 -18.52 -25.64
CA VAL A 448 13.03 -18.01 -26.75
C VAL A 448 13.10 -19.02 -27.89
N LYS A 449 11.95 -19.37 -28.48
CA LYS A 449 11.86 -20.33 -29.59
C LYS A 449 10.98 -19.77 -30.70
N LEU A 450 11.43 -19.89 -31.94
CA LEU A 450 10.59 -19.68 -33.12
C LEU A 450 9.93 -21.01 -33.51
N LEU A 451 8.61 -21.01 -33.63
CA LEU A 451 7.81 -22.12 -34.11
C LEU A 451 7.34 -21.80 -35.53
N LEU A 452 7.74 -22.63 -36.51
CA LEU A 452 7.20 -22.59 -37.87
C LEU A 452 6.33 -23.83 -38.08
N ASN A 453 5.05 -23.62 -38.41
CA ASN A 453 4.04 -24.67 -38.56
C ASN A 453 4.02 -25.63 -37.34
N GLY A 454 4.22 -25.08 -36.14
CA GLY A 454 4.25 -25.82 -34.87
C GLY A 454 5.56 -26.56 -34.57
N LYS A 455 6.55 -26.59 -35.48
CA LYS A 455 7.87 -27.17 -35.24
C LYS A 455 8.83 -26.12 -34.69
N SER A 456 9.54 -26.43 -33.61
CA SER A 456 10.52 -25.53 -33.02
C SER A 456 11.83 -25.52 -33.80
N PHE A 457 12.34 -24.32 -34.09
CA PHE A 457 13.66 -24.12 -34.66
C PHE A 457 14.59 -23.56 -33.57
N SER A 458 15.80 -24.10 -33.50
CA SER A 458 16.83 -23.66 -32.55
C SER A 458 17.42 -22.34 -33.04
N ALA A 459 17.08 -21.25 -32.37
CA ALA A 459 17.64 -19.94 -32.69
C ALA A 459 19.13 -19.88 -32.33
N ARG A 460 19.98 -19.40 -33.24
CA ARG A 460 21.42 -19.21 -33.01
C ARG A 460 21.70 -17.74 -32.68
N GLY A 461 21.90 -17.46 -31.41
CA GLY A 461 22.68 -16.30 -30.95
C GLY A 461 21.96 -14.96 -31.02
N PHE A 462 21.84 -14.33 -29.84
CA PHE A 462 21.08 -13.12 -29.57
C PHE A 462 22.01 -11.90 -29.71
N GLY A 463 21.77 -11.04 -30.70
CA GLY A 463 22.43 -9.73 -30.81
C GLY A 463 21.77 -8.71 -29.88
N LEU A 464 22.54 -7.97 -29.10
CA LEU A 464 22.02 -6.83 -28.35
C LEU A 464 21.86 -5.66 -29.33
N GLU A 465 20.62 -5.33 -29.68
CA GLU A 465 20.25 -3.99 -30.15
C GLU A 465 19.82 -3.17 -28.93
N ASP A 466 20.20 -1.89 -28.88
CA ASP A 466 20.22 -1.05 -27.66
C ASP A 466 18.87 -0.78 -26.97
N ASP A 467 17.74 -1.27 -27.51
CA ASP A 467 16.37 -1.10 -26.97
C ASP A 467 15.62 -2.42 -26.70
N CYS A 468 16.31 -3.57 -26.75
CA CYS A 468 15.66 -4.88 -26.60
C CYS A 468 16.30 -5.79 -25.54
N ASP A 469 15.49 -6.34 -24.62
CA ASP A 469 16.03 -7.31 -23.63
C ASP A 469 16.58 -8.57 -24.32
N ARG A 470 15.89 -9.04 -25.37
CA ARG A 470 16.29 -10.15 -26.23
C ARG A 470 15.78 -9.96 -27.66
N SER A 471 16.67 -9.91 -28.65
CA SER A 471 16.29 -9.96 -30.06
C SER A 471 16.23 -11.41 -30.58
N LEU A 472 15.31 -11.68 -31.51
CA LEU A 472 15.27 -12.90 -32.31
C LEU A 472 15.53 -12.49 -33.76
N SER A 473 16.56 -13.04 -34.39
CA SER A 473 16.79 -12.90 -35.83
C SER A 473 17.12 -14.27 -36.41
N GLU A 474 16.18 -14.84 -37.15
CA GLU A 474 16.29 -16.19 -37.69
C GLU A 474 15.88 -16.22 -39.15
N THR A 475 16.42 -17.18 -39.90
CA THR A 475 16.00 -17.42 -41.28
C THR A 475 15.34 -18.79 -41.36
N VAL A 476 14.10 -18.82 -41.85
CA VAL A 476 13.31 -20.05 -42.00
C VAL A 476 13.07 -20.36 -43.46
N ARG A 477 12.94 -21.65 -43.79
CA ARG A 477 12.58 -22.08 -45.14
C ARG A 477 11.08 -22.36 -45.21
N LEU A 478 10.37 -21.61 -46.04
CA LEU A 478 8.93 -21.71 -46.24
C LEU A 478 8.59 -22.95 -47.08
N GLN A 479 7.41 -23.51 -46.83
CA GLN A 479 6.78 -24.53 -47.64
C GLN A 479 5.76 -23.87 -48.57
N GLU A 480 5.57 -24.40 -49.78
CA GLU A 480 4.59 -23.86 -50.74
C GLU A 480 3.21 -23.76 -50.06
N GLY A 481 2.57 -22.61 -50.19
CA GLY A 481 1.32 -22.27 -49.51
C GLY A 481 1.54 -21.63 -48.14
N ARG A 482 0.65 -21.96 -47.19
CA ARG A 482 0.53 -21.28 -45.90
C ARG A 482 1.58 -21.72 -44.87
N ASN A 483 2.31 -20.75 -44.30
CA ASN A 483 3.29 -20.93 -43.23
C ASN A 483 2.91 -20.11 -41.99
N GLU A 484 2.80 -20.72 -40.82
CA GLU A 484 2.47 -20.08 -39.54
C GLU A 484 3.71 -19.92 -38.65
N LEU A 485 3.98 -18.70 -38.21
CA LEU A 485 5.07 -18.33 -37.31
C LEU A 485 4.53 -17.92 -35.94
N VAL A 486 5.11 -18.46 -34.88
CA VAL A 486 4.83 -18.10 -33.48
C VAL A 486 6.13 -18.05 -32.69
N ILE A 487 6.31 -17.01 -31.88
CA ILE A 487 7.44 -16.92 -30.95
C ILE A 487 6.97 -17.38 -29.57
N GLN A 488 7.63 -18.37 -29.01
CA GLN A 488 7.39 -18.87 -27.66
C GLN A 488 8.49 -18.35 -26.74
N VAL A 489 8.09 -17.68 -25.66
CA VAL A 489 9.00 -17.10 -24.65
C VAL A 489 8.76 -17.79 -23.31
N GLN A 490 9.85 -18.31 -22.75
CA GLN A 490 9.88 -18.85 -21.39
C GLN A 490 10.64 -17.88 -20.49
N THR A 491 10.04 -17.56 -19.35
CA THR A 491 10.69 -16.85 -18.24
C THR A 491 10.82 -17.77 -17.03
N ASN A 492 11.44 -17.26 -15.97
CA ASN A 492 11.48 -17.93 -14.68
C ASN A 492 10.11 -18.13 -13.99
N LYS A 493 9.05 -17.43 -14.42
CA LYS A 493 7.69 -17.54 -13.82
C LYS A 493 6.59 -17.93 -14.81
N HIS A 494 6.70 -17.55 -16.07
CA HIS A 494 5.64 -17.69 -17.09
C HIS A 494 6.16 -18.28 -18.39
N GLU A 495 5.27 -18.97 -19.10
CA GLU A 495 5.40 -19.29 -20.52
C GLU A 495 4.37 -18.46 -21.30
N MET A 496 4.76 -17.88 -22.42
CA MET A 496 3.85 -17.19 -23.32
C MET A 496 4.14 -17.50 -24.78
N ARG A 497 3.15 -17.23 -25.64
CA ARG A 497 3.28 -17.29 -27.09
C ARG A 497 2.85 -15.95 -27.67
N SER A 498 3.58 -15.47 -28.66
CA SER A 498 3.23 -14.27 -29.42
C SER A 498 1.94 -14.48 -30.22
N GLU A 499 1.40 -13.40 -30.76
CA GLU A 499 0.46 -13.49 -31.88
C GLU A 499 1.06 -14.28 -33.04
N LYS A 500 0.18 -14.94 -33.80
CA LYS A 500 0.54 -15.69 -35.01
C LYS A 500 0.83 -14.74 -36.17
N ARG A 501 1.86 -15.05 -36.95
CA ARG A 501 2.12 -14.44 -38.26
C ARG A 501 2.00 -15.50 -39.34
N ILE A 502 1.40 -15.13 -40.48
CA ILE A 502 1.14 -16.04 -41.59
C ILE A 502 1.89 -15.56 -42.82
N ILE A 503 2.67 -16.45 -43.44
CA ILE A 503 3.38 -16.21 -44.70
C ILE A 503 2.86 -17.19 -45.76
N GLU A 504 2.23 -16.66 -46.79
CA GLU A 504 1.81 -17.42 -47.97
C GLU A 504 2.96 -17.44 -48.99
N TYR A 505 3.62 -18.57 -49.16
CA TYR A 505 4.72 -18.72 -50.11
C TYR A 505 4.21 -19.25 -51.44
N LYS A 506 4.52 -18.55 -52.54
CA LYS A 506 4.25 -18.99 -53.90
C LYS A 506 5.46 -18.75 -54.79
N ALA A 507 6.05 -19.80 -55.34
CA ALA A 507 7.21 -19.66 -56.22
C ALA A 507 6.91 -18.77 -57.45
N SER A 508 7.70 -17.71 -57.65
CA SER A 508 7.60 -16.83 -58.83
C SER A 508 8.36 -17.39 -60.03
N SER A 509 7.82 -17.19 -61.24
CA SER A 509 8.46 -17.54 -62.52
C SER A 509 9.28 -16.40 -63.14
N SER A 510 9.38 -15.24 -62.48
CA SER A 510 10.22 -14.09 -62.86
C SER A 510 11.04 -13.62 -61.66
N GLY A 511 12.32 -13.26 -61.86
CA GLY A 511 13.21 -12.84 -60.78
C GLY A 511 12.71 -11.61 -60.02
N ASN A 512 13.14 -11.52 -58.77
CA ASN A 512 12.63 -10.58 -57.78
C ASN A 512 13.21 -9.17 -57.99
N TYR A 513 12.54 -8.16 -57.40
CA TYR A 513 12.96 -6.76 -57.44
C TYR A 513 13.42 -6.32 -56.06
N HIS A 514 14.71 -6.03 -55.94
CA HIS A 514 15.37 -5.57 -54.73
C HIS A 514 15.75 -4.10 -54.85
N ALA A 515 15.73 -3.38 -53.73
CA ALA A 515 16.22 -2.02 -53.66
C ALA A 515 17.13 -1.79 -52.45
N LEU A 516 18.22 -1.07 -52.65
CA LEU A 516 19.03 -0.47 -51.60
C LEU A 516 18.86 1.04 -51.66
N ILE A 517 18.11 1.60 -50.72
CA ILE A 517 17.81 3.03 -50.62
C ILE A 517 18.69 3.59 -49.50
N ILE A 518 19.54 4.57 -49.82
CA ILE A 518 20.48 5.19 -48.91
C ILE A 518 20.14 6.68 -48.82
N ALA A 519 19.83 7.16 -47.62
CA ALA A 519 19.58 8.57 -47.36
C ALA A 519 20.45 9.07 -46.21
N VAL A 520 21.20 10.14 -46.45
CA VAL A 520 22.07 10.76 -45.44
C VAL A 520 21.66 12.22 -45.25
N GLU A 521 21.00 12.48 -44.14
CA GLU A 521 20.51 13.77 -43.70
C GLU A 521 21.45 14.39 -42.67
N ASN A 522 21.89 13.59 -41.69
CA ASN A 522 22.70 14.03 -40.55
C ASN A 522 24.13 13.50 -40.63
N TYR A 523 25.11 14.35 -40.33
CA TYR A 523 26.55 14.02 -40.38
C TYR A 523 27.22 14.19 -39.01
N ASP A 524 28.11 13.25 -38.67
CA ASP A 524 28.84 13.26 -37.39
C ASP A 524 29.89 14.38 -37.33
N ASP A 525 30.44 14.78 -38.49
CA ASP A 525 31.38 15.91 -38.59
C ASP A 525 30.62 17.21 -38.85
N PHE A 526 30.57 18.07 -37.83
CA PHE A 526 29.95 19.40 -37.87
C PHE A 526 30.46 20.32 -39.00
N ALA A 527 31.60 19.99 -39.63
CA ALA A 527 32.11 20.72 -40.78
C ALA A 527 31.34 20.41 -42.10
N ILE A 528 30.57 19.33 -42.11
CA ILE A 528 29.60 18.95 -43.15
C ILE A 528 28.23 19.40 -42.65
N SER A 529 27.53 20.20 -43.44
CA SER A 529 26.20 20.69 -43.07
C SER A 529 25.16 19.58 -43.23
N ASP A 530 24.27 19.43 -42.27
CA ASP A 530 23.11 18.55 -42.40
C ASP A 530 22.18 19.02 -43.55
N LEU A 531 21.45 18.08 -44.12
CA LEU A 531 20.43 18.31 -45.15
C LEU A 531 19.04 18.22 -44.51
N GLU A 532 17.99 18.70 -45.18
CA GLU A 532 16.64 18.73 -44.57
C GLU A 532 15.70 17.61 -45.04
N LYS A 533 15.93 17.01 -46.21
CA LYS A 533 14.94 16.15 -46.91
C LYS A 533 15.38 14.77 -47.43
N PRO A 534 16.65 14.36 -47.45
CA PRO A 534 17.03 13.06 -48.01
C PRO A 534 16.23 11.87 -47.50
N ILE A 535 15.90 11.81 -46.20
CA ILE A 535 15.14 10.69 -45.62
C ILE A 535 13.67 10.74 -46.07
N ASP A 536 13.06 11.92 -46.15
CA ASP A 536 11.68 12.10 -46.61
C ASP A 536 11.54 11.69 -48.08
N ASP A 537 12.46 12.16 -48.92
CA ASP A 537 12.54 11.80 -50.34
C ASP A 537 12.66 10.26 -50.49
N ALA A 538 13.65 9.66 -49.83
CA ALA A 538 13.85 8.21 -49.85
C ALA A 538 12.64 7.42 -49.32
N THR A 539 11.92 7.96 -48.34
CA THR A 539 10.67 7.37 -47.83
C THR A 539 9.56 7.39 -48.89
N GLU A 540 9.45 8.46 -49.67
CA GLU A 540 8.50 8.54 -50.79
C GLU A 540 8.86 7.51 -51.88
N LEU A 541 10.15 7.36 -52.20
CA LEU A 541 10.61 6.33 -53.13
C LEU A 541 10.23 4.92 -52.67
N GLN A 542 10.51 4.59 -51.40
CA GLN A 542 10.17 3.28 -50.84
C GLN A 542 8.66 2.99 -50.99
N LYS A 543 7.80 3.98 -50.73
CA LYS A 543 6.35 3.85 -50.90
C LYS A 543 5.99 3.58 -52.35
N VAL A 544 6.49 4.36 -53.31
CA VAL A 544 6.19 4.18 -54.74
C VAL A 544 6.64 2.80 -55.22
N LEU A 545 7.86 2.38 -54.86
CA LEU A 545 8.39 1.07 -55.25
C LEU A 545 7.53 -0.06 -54.70
N THR A 546 7.17 -0.02 -53.41
CA THR A 546 6.45 -1.12 -52.75
C THR A 546 4.95 -1.15 -53.05
N GLN A 547 4.34 0.01 -53.34
CA GLN A 547 2.89 0.11 -53.56
C GLN A 547 2.51 0.06 -55.04
N THR A 548 3.35 0.56 -55.94
CA THR A 548 3.05 0.63 -57.38
C THR A 548 3.79 -0.43 -58.19
N TYR A 549 4.99 -0.83 -57.76
CA TYR A 549 5.87 -1.74 -58.50
C TYR A 549 6.10 -3.04 -57.74
N THR A 550 6.61 -4.05 -58.43
CA THR A 550 6.81 -5.43 -57.95
C THR A 550 7.93 -5.59 -56.91
N PHE A 551 8.34 -4.51 -56.25
CA PHE A 551 9.31 -4.57 -55.15
C PHE A 551 8.61 -5.02 -53.88
N GLU A 552 8.96 -6.19 -53.37
CA GLU A 552 8.42 -6.65 -52.09
C GLU A 552 9.04 -5.86 -50.93
N PRO A 553 8.26 -5.47 -49.90
CA PRO A 553 8.79 -4.69 -48.78
C PRO A 553 10.00 -5.32 -48.08
N GLY A 554 10.13 -6.66 -48.10
CA GLY A 554 11.29 -7.37 -47.53
C GLY A 554 12.58 -7.21 -48.34
N ASP A 555 12.44 -6.91 -49.63
CA ASP A 555 13.55 -6.78 -50.58
C ASP A 555 13.96 -5.31 -50.79
N VAL A 556 13.29 -4.38 -50.10
CA VAL A 556 13.63 -2.94 -50.10
C VAL A 556 14.33 -2.58 -48.80
N HIS A 557 15.66 -2.52 -48.86
CA HIS A 557 16.53 -2.16 -47.74
C HIS A 557 16.75 -0.66 -47.70
N PHE A 558 16.19 0.01 -46.68
CA PHE A 558 16.32 1.45 -46.50
C PHE A 558 17.27 1.77 -45.34
N LEU A 559 18.42 2.37 -45.65
CA LEU A 559 19.42 2.84 -44.71
C LEU A 559 19.29 4.36 -44.49
N LYS A 560 19.02 4.77 -43.25
CA LYS A 560 18.88 6.17 -42.82
C LYS A 560 20.10 6.59 -42.02
N ASN A 561 20.79 7.65 -42.47
CA ASN A 561 22.07 8.09 -41.92
C ASN A 561 23.05 6.93 -41.67
N PRO A 562 23.32 6.07 -42.67
CA PRO A 562 24.27 4.98 -42.47
C PRO A 562 25.72 5.46 -42.47
N THR A 563 26.54 4.75 -41.72
CA THR A 563 28.00 4.76 -41.82
C THR A 563 28.45 4.11 -43.13
N LYS A 564 29.72 4.33 -43.53
CA LYS A 564 30.31 3.61 -44.67
C LYS A 564 30.20 2.09 -44.51
N GLU A 565 30.49 1.59 -43.31
CA GLU A 565 30.46 0.16 -43.00
C GLU A 565 29.07 -0.46 -43.21
N GLU A 566 28.02 0.21 -42.72
CA GLU A 566 26.63 -0.27 -42.89
C GLU A 566 26.22 -0.37 -44.37
N ILE A 567 26.65 0.59 -45.20
CA ILE A 567 26.41 0.55 -46.66
C ILE A 567 27.14 -0.65 -47.28
N LEU A 568 28.43 -0.83 -46.98
CA LEU A 568 29.24 -1.92 -47.54
C LEU A 568 28.71 -3.29 -47.12
N ASN A 569 28.36 -3.47 -45.85
CA ASN A 569 27.77 -4.71 -45.34
C ASN A 569 26.46 -5.03 -46.06
N LYS A 570 25.65 -4.03 -46.39
CA LYS A 570 24.41 -4.24 -47.13
C LYS A 570 24.65 -4.58 -48.61
N LEU A 571 25.67 -4.00 -49.24
CA LEU A 571 26.08 -4.37 -50.59
C LEU A 571 26.59 -5.82 -50.65
N VAL A 572 27.41 -6.25 -49.68
CA VAL A 572 27.87 -7.65 -49.58
C VAL A 572 26.70 -8.60 -49.36
N TYR A 573 25.77 -8.26 -48.45
CA TYR A 573 24.55 -9.03 -48.21
C TYR A 573 23.74 -9.26 -49.51
N LEU A 574 23.60 -8.22 -50.33
CA LEU A 574 22.90 -8.31 -51.61
C LEU A 574 23.67 -9.16 -52.63
N GLN A 575 24.99 -8.98 -52.72
CA GLN A 575 25.84 -9.77 -53.60
C GLN A 575 25.72 -11.28 -53.35
N ASP A 576 25.61 -11.68 -52.09
CA ASP A 576 25.50 -13.09 -51.69
C ASP A 576 24.12 -13.70 -52.01
N ARG A 577 23.06 -12.89 -52.05
CA ARG A 577 21.68 -13.36 -52.19
C ARG A 577 21.09 -13.26 -53.59
N LEU A 578 21.45 -12.21 -54.34
CA LEU A 578 20.87 -11.97 -55.66
C LEU A 578 21.23 -13.09 -56.64
N THR A 579 20.31 -13.40 -57.53
CA THR A 579 20.44 -14.39 -58.61
C THR A 579 20.52 -13.72 -59.97
N ASP A 580 20.86 -14.48 -61.01
CA ASP A 580 20.97 -13.96 -62.38
C ASP A 580 19.62 -13.54 -63.00
N ASP A 581 18.50 -13.78 -62.32
CA ASP A 581 17.17 -13.34 -62.73
C ASP A 581 16.66 -12.09 -62.00
N ASP A 582 17.31 -11.71 -60.89
CA ASP A 582 16.87 -10.62 -60.02
C ASP A 582 17.24 -9.23 -60.56
N ASN A 583 16.61 -8.20 -59.99
CA ASN A 583 16.75 -6.82 -60.39
C ASN A 583 17.09 -5.98 -59.16
N LEU A 584 18.14 -5.16 -59.21
CA LEU A 584 18.58 -4.32 -58.10
C LEU A 584 18.52 -2.83 -58.45
N LEU A 585 17.79 -2.05 -57.66
CA LEU A 585 17.83 -0.59 -57.66
C LEU A 585 18.68 -0.09 -56.49
N VAL A 586 19.74 0.66 -56.74
CA VAL A 586 20.49 1.38 -55.69
C VAL A 586 20.16 2.86 -55.80
N TYR A 587 19.53 3.43 -54.77
CA TYR A 587 19.24 4.85 -54.69
C TYR A 587 20.08 5.51 -53.61
N TYR A 588 20.67 6.68 -53.91
CA TYR A 588 21.41 7.48 -52.95
C TYR A 588 20.94 8.94 -52.97
N SER A 589 20.68 9.49 -51.80
CA SER A 589 20.44 10.92 -51.56
C SER A 589 21.28 11.40 -50.38
N GLY A 590 22.06 12.46 -50.57
CA GLY A 590 22.99 12.99 -49.59
C GLY A 590 24.09 13.84 -50.21
N HIS A 591 25.07 14.26 -49.40
CA HIS A 591 26.22 15.02 -49.90
C HIS A 591 27.11 14.16 -50.79
N GLY A 592 27.72 14.82 -51.76
CA GLY A 592 28.75 14.26 -52.61
C GLY A 592 29.88 15.26 -52.82
N ILE A 593 31.10 14.77 -53.00
CA ILE A 593 32.29 15.61 -53.21
C ILE A 593 33.16 15.04 -54.33
N VAL A 594 33.78 15.92 -55.12
CA VAL A 594 34.85 15.53 -56.05
C VAL A 594 36.20 15.96 -55.50
N LYS A 595 37.16 15.03 -55.53
CA LYS A 595 38.55 15.32 -55.19
C LYS A 595 39.49 14.52 -56.09
N ASN A 596 40.33 15.23 -56.83
CA ASN A 596 41.22 14.68 -57.86
C ASN A 596 40.44 13.89 -58.93
N GLU A 597 39.39 14.49 -59.51
CA GLU A 597 38.55 13.90 -60.58
C GLU A 597 37.74 12.65 -60.19
N VAL A 598 37.85 12.19 -58.94
CA VAL A 598 37.04 11.10 -58.39
C VAL A 598 35.89 11.69 -57.57
N GLY A 599 34.67 11.25 -57.86
CA GLY A 599 33.49 11.53 -57.05
C GLY A 599 33.31 10.55 -55.90
N TYR A 600 32.84 11.08 -54.78
CA TYR A 600 32.58 10.35 -53.55
C TYR A 600 31.20 10.67 -53.01
N TRP A 601 30.54 9.67 -52.47
CA TRP A 601 29.34 9.78 -51.65
C TRP A 601 29.78 9.88 -50.19
N LEU A 602 29.07 10.67 -49.38
CA LEU A 602 29.40 10.92 -47.98
C LEU A 602 28.39 10.21 -47.05
N PRO A 603 28.74 9.06 -46.46
CA PRO A 603 28.02 8.46 -45.34
C PRO A 603 28.05 9.36 -44.08
N LYS A 604 27.22 9.10 -43.07
CA LYS A 604 27.11 9.98 -41.88
C LYS A 604 28.44 10.18 -41.13
N ASP A 605 29.30 9.16 -41.13
CA ASP A 605 30.58 9.12 -40.43
C ASP A 605 31.73 9.70 -41.27
N SER A 606 31.40 10.37 -42.38
CA SER A 606 32.34 11.11 -43.21
C SER A 606 32.90 12.31 -42.46
N LYS A 607 34.19 12.59 -42.68
CA LYS A 607 34.84 13.81 -42.20
C LYS A 607 35.20 14.71 -43.37
N LYS A 608 34.97 16.02 -43.28
CA LYS A 608 35.20 16.99 -44.38
C LYS A 608 36.64 16.97 -44.89
N ASN A 609 37.59 16.73 -43.98
CA ASN A 609 39.02 16.78 -44.28
C ASN A 609 39.69 15.40 -44.36
N SER A 610 38.95 14.29 -44.25
CA SER A 610 39.52 12.93 -44.32
C SER A 610 38.70 12.00 -45.23
N ARG A 611 39.38 11.32 -46.16
CA ARG A 611 38.72 10.43 -47.13
C ARG A 611 38.42 9.02 -46.61
N SER A 612 38.84 8.67 -45.38
CA SER A 612 38.78 7.29 -44.87
C SER A 612 37.38 6.68 -44.96
N ASN A 613 36.35 7.47 -44.64
CA ASN A 613 34.96 7.02 -44.60
C ASN A 613 34.14 7.51 -45.81
N TRP A 614 34.78 8.04 -46.86
CA TRP A 614 34.08 8.42 -48.09
C TRP A 614 33.92 7.19 -48.98
N LEU A 615 32.75 7.02 -49.59
CA LEU A 615 32.47 5.93 -50.54
C LEU A 615 32.76 6.42 -51.96
N SER A 616 33.75 5.85 -52.63
CA SER A 616 34.12 6.31 -53.98
C SER A 616 33.22 5.72 -55.06
N ASN A 617 33.01 6.45 -56.16
CA ASN A 617 32.30 5.92 -57.33
C ASN A 617 32.99 4.68 -57.93
N ALA A 618 34.30 4.52 -57.77
CA ALA A 618 35.03 3.32 -58.20
C ALA A 618 34.66 2.10 -57.34
N GLU A 619 34.68 2.25 -56.02
CA GLU A 619 34.30 1.22 -55.06
C GLU A 619 32.86 0.74 -55.29
N LEU A 620 31.92 1.67 -55.53
CA LEU A 620 30.54 1.30 -55.87
C LEU A 620 30.45 0.51 -57.19
N ARG A 621 31.21 0.90 -58.22
CA ARG A 621 31.22 0.18 -59.51
C ARG A 621 31.75 -1.24 -59.35
N ASP A 622 32.74 -1.46 -58.50
CA ASP A 622 33.28 -2.79 -58.22
C ASP A 622 32.20 -3.71 -57.64
N TYR A 623 31.39 -3.20 -56.71
CA TYR A 623 30.21 -3.93 -56.23
C TYR A 623 29.20 -4.19 -57.33
N MET A 624 28.84 -3.19 -58.15
CA MET A 624 27.87 -3.37 -59.25
C MET A 624 28.34 -4.38 -60.30
N ASN A 625 29.64 -4.43 -60.59
CA ASN A 625 30.24 -5.44 -61.46
C ASN A 625 30.12 -6.84 -60.87
N ALA A 626 30.31 -6.96 -59.55
CA ALA A 626 30.25 -8.24 -58.84
C ALA A 626 28.83 -8.73 -58.50
N MET A 627 27.80 -7.88 -58.63
CA MET A 627 26.40 -8.26 -58.42
C MET A 627 25.95 -9.29 -59.47
N LYS A 628 25.24 -10.34 -59.02
CA LYS A 628 24.64 -11.37 -59.90
C LYS A 628 23.40 -10.89 -60.65
N ALA A 629 22.59 -10.02 -60.04
CA ALA A 629 21.33 -9.49 -60.60
C ALA A 629 21.39 -9.21 -62.11
N LYS A 630 20.36 -9.62 -62.86
CA LYS A 630 20.23 -9.37 -64.30
C LYS A 630 20.34 -7.88 -64.62
N HIS A 631 19.60 -7.07 -63.88
CA HIS A 631 19.59 -5.62 -64.06
C HIS A 631 19.99 -4.93 -62.78
N THR A 632 20.93 -3.98 -62.86
CA THR A 632 21.20 -3.02 -61.78
C THR A 632 21.00 -1.60 -62.30
N LEU A 633 20.28 -0.79 -61.52
CA LEU A 633 20.13 0.63 -61.76
C LEU A 633 20.65 1.42 -60.55
N VAL A 634 21.62 2.31 -60.76
CA VAL A 634 22.07 3.25 -59.75
C VAL A 634 21.41 4.61 -59.98
N VAL A 635 20.70 5.14 -59.00
CA VAL A 635 20.10 6.48 -59.04
C VAL A 635 20.77 7.32 -57.97
N ALA A 636 21.56 8.30 -58.39
CA ALA A 636 22.33 9.13 -57.46
C ALA A 636 21.84 10.57 -57.52
N ASP A 637 21.26 11.02 -56.42
CA ASP A 637 20.85 12.39 -56.19
C ASP A 637 21.83 13.10 -55.24
N ALA A 638 23.03 13.31 -55.77
CA ALA A 638 24.13 13.90 -55.03
C ALA A 638 25.00 14.74 -55.96
N CYS A 639 25.66 15.73 -55.36
CA CYS A 639 26.62 16.58 -56.06
C CYS A 639 27.70 15.71 -56.73
N PHE A 640 28.05 16.04 -57.98
CA PHE A 640 29.10 15.36 -58.75
C PHE A 640 28.89 13.85 -59.01
N SER A 641 27.68 13.33 -58.82
CA SER A 641 27.28 11.95 -59.15
C SER A 641 27.59 11.56 -60.59
N GLY A 642 27.58 12.50 -61.54
CA GLY A 642 27.94 12.28 -62.95
C GLY A 642 29.36 11.77 -63.20
N SER A 643 30.29 11.94 -62.25
CA SER A 643 31.64 11.34 -62.35
C SER A 643 31.63 9.81 -62.30
N ILE A 644 30.49 9.18 -61.99
CA ILE A 644 30.32 7.72 -62.06
C ILE A 644 30.56 7.17 -63.48
N PHE A 645 30.40 8.01 -64.51
CA PHE A 645 30.62 7.70 -65.94
C PHE A 645 32.07 7.94 -66.44
N THR A 646 33.03 8.21 -65.54
CA THR A 646 34.46 8.40 -65.90
C THR A 646 35.00 7.16 -66.63
N GLY A 647 35.40 7.31 -67.91
CA GLY A 647 35.81 6.20 -68.79
C GLY A 647 35.13 6.15 -70.17
N GLY A 648 34.17 7.05 -70.44
CA GLY A 648 33.56 7.25 -71.76
C GLY A 648 32.05 7.05 -71.75
N PHE A 649 31.30 8.06 -72.18
CA PHE A 649 29.85 8.03 -72.32
C PHE A 649 29.48 7.40 -73.68
N ARG A 650 28.64 6.36 -73.69
CA ARG A 650 28.11 5.75 -74.93
C ARG A 650 26.64 6.10 -75.07
N ASN A 651 26.29 6.82 -76.15
CA ASN A 651 24.89 6.96 -76.59
C ASN A 651 24.41 5.62 -77.14
N MET A 652 23.19 5.21 -76.80
CA MET A 652 22.61 3.94 -77.23
C MET A 652 21.61 4.11 -78.37
N GLU A 653 21.50 3.09 -79.21
CA GLU A 653 20.42 2.93 -80.20
C GLU A 653 19.16 2.37 -79.50
N GLU A 654 17.99 2.82 -79.95
CA GLU A 654 16.70 2.54 -79.32
C GLU A 654 16.17 1.14 -79.73
N PHE A 655 16.13 0.19 -78.80
CA PHE A 655 15.59 -1.16 -79.00
C PHE A 655 14.21 -1.33 -78.36
N ALA A 656 13.46 -2.37 -78.75
CA ALA A 656 12.18 -2.69 -78.11
C ALA A 656 12.37 -3.09 -76.63
N CYS A 657 11.49 -2.60 -75.76
CA CYS A 657 11.60 -2.75 -74.30
C CYS A 657 11.78 -4.19 -73.81
N GLU A 658 11.04 -5.15 -74.40
CA GLU A 658 11.13 -6.56 -74.02
C GLU A 658 12.42 -7.24 -74.51
N GLU A 659 13.09 -6.71 -75.54
CA GLU A 659 14.41 -7.21 -75.94
C GLU A 659 15.49 -6.69 -74.99
N MET A 660 15.39 -5.42 -74.58
CA MET A 660 16.28 -4.85 -73.56
C MET A 660 16.10 -5.50 -72.19
N ALA A 661 14.91 -5.99 -71.85
CA ALA A 661 14.62 -6.67 -70.58
C ALA A 661 15.24 -8.07 -70.47
N LYS A 662 15.78 -8.63 -71.57
CA LYS A 662 16.40 -9.96 -71.59
C LYS A 662 17.91 -9.92 -71.37
N LEU A 663 18.55 -8.79 -71.64
CA LEU A 663 20.00 -8.64 -71.64
C LEU A 663 20.48 -8.08 -70.30
N LYS A 664 21.71 -8.42 -69.89
CA LYS A 664 22.28 -7.90 -68.64
C LYS A 664 22.40 -6.37 -68.70
N SER A 665 22.00 -5.69 -67.62
CA SER A 665 21.99 -4.22 -67.54
C SER A 665 22.74 -3.72 -66.31
N ARG A 666 23.60 -2.72 -66.51
CA ARG A 666 24.37 -1.98 -65.49
C ARG A 666 24.35 -0.50 -65.83
N ARG A 667 23.29 0.19 -65.40
CA ARG A 667 23.06 1.60 -65.77
C ARG A 667 22.95 2.51 -64.56
N ALA A 668 23.09 3.82 -64.79
CA ALA A 668 22.88 4.83 -63.77
C ALA A 668 22.10 6.04 -64.28
N ILE A 669 21.30 6.67 -63.42
CA ILE A 669 20.69 8.00 -63.59
C ILE A 669 21.25 8.92 -62.50
N THR A 670 21.68 10.12 -62.87
CA THR A 670 22.24 11.09 -61.93
C THR A 670 21.62 12.47 -62.10
N SER A 671 21.50 13.25 -61.02
CA SER A 671 20.84 14.57 -61.05
C SER A 671 21.53 15.66 -61.89
N GLY A 672 22.83 15.53 -62.18
CA GLY A 672 23.55 16.39 -63.13
C GLY A 672 24.83 17.05 -62.58
N ALA A 673 25.70 17.52 -63.48
CA ALA A 673 27.15 17.68 -63.28
C ALA A 673 27.65 18.83 -62.36
N ASN A 674 28.76 18.54 -61.65
CA ASN A 674 29.73 19.41 -60.96
C ASN A 674 29.28 20.61 -60.10
N THR A 675 28.01 20.75 -59.76
CA THR A 675 27.49 21.84 -58.93
C THR A 675 26.69 21.34 -57.74
N VAL A 676 26.53 22.20 -56.73
CA VAL A 676 25.82 21.87 -55.48
C VAL A 676 24.31 21.72 -55.77
N VAL A 677 23.73 20.60 -55.34
CA VAL A 677 22.29 20.33 -55.41
C VAL A 677 21.61 21.01 -54.21
N PRO A 678 20.54 21.80 -54.41
CA PRO A 678 19.78 22.40 -53.30
C PRO A 678 19.09 21.34 -52.42
N ASP A 679 18.79 21.68 -51.16
CA ASP A 679 18.08 20.79 -50.21
C ASP A 679 16.71 20.28 -50.71
N ASN A 680 16.11 20.99 -51.67
CA ASN A 680 14.95 20.51 -52.43
C ASN A 680 15.38 20.03 -53.82
N SER A 681 15.56 18.72 -53.99
CA SER A 681 15.97 18.14 -55.27
C SER A 681 14.85 18.21 -56.32
N ILE A 682 15.04 19.11 -57.30
CA ILE A 682 14.19 19.17 -58.49
C ILE A 682 14.28 17.85 -59.29
N PHE A 683 15.45 17.20 -59.28
CA PHE A 683 15.63 15.90 -59.91
C PHE A 683 14.72 14.85 -59.28
N PHE A 684 14.78 14.68 -57.96
CA PHE A 684 13.99 13.69 -57.25
C PHE A 684 12.48 13.94 -57.39
N LYS A 685 12.06 15.20 -57.26
CA LYS A 685 10.67 15.60 -57.47
C LYS A 685 10.09 15.09 -58.79
N TYR A 686 10.83 15.25 -59.89
CA TYR A 686 10.37 14.77 -61.20
C TYR A 686 10.59 13.25 -61.38
N PHE A 687 11.63 12.68 -60.79
CA PHE A 687 11.87 11.24 -60.75
C PHE A 687 10.68 10.47 -60.16
N ILE A 688 10.26 10.84 -58.95
CA ILE A 688 9.10 10.23 -58.29
C ILE A 688 7.80 10.54 -59.03
N LYS A 689 7.60 11.79 -59.47
CA LYS A 689 6.39 12.14 -60.21
C LYS A 689 6.21 11.28 -61.46
N MET A 690 7.28 11.08 -62.25
CA MET A 690 7.21 10.27 -63.47
C MET A 690 7.05 8.77 -63.17
N LEU A 691 7.67 8.26 -62.11
CA LEU A 691 7.44 6.89 -61.65
C LEU A 691 5.98 6.67 -61.19
N GLY A 692 5.38 7.61 -60.46
CA GLY A 692 4.00 7.51 -60.01
C GLY A 692 2.96 7.69 -61.12
N GLN A 693 3.28 8.44 -62.17
CA GLN A 693 2.41 8.70 -63.32
C GLN A 693 2.60 7.70 -64.48
N ASN A 694 3.47 6.70 -64.32
CA ASN A 694 3.67 5.68 -65.34
C ASN A 694 2.38 4.89 -65.57
N ASP A 695 1.97 4.73 -66.82
CA ASP A 695 0.86 3.90 -67.30
C ASP A 695 1.31 2.79 -68.26
N ALA A 696 2.60 2.77 -68.62
CA ALA A 696 3.17 1.81 -69.55
C ALA A 696 3.39 0.44 -68.89
N SER A 697 3.08 -0.63 -69.63
CA SER A 697 3.36 -2.02 -69.23
C SER A 697 4.86 -2.35 -69.21
N CYS A 698 5.66 -1.61 -69.98
CA CYS A 698 7.11 -1.74 -70.05
C CYS A 698 7.75 -0.36 -69.90
N PHE A 699 8.20 -0.05 -68.67
CA PHE A 699 8.74 1.27 -68.32
C PHE A 699 10.21 1.15 -67.93
N THR A 700 11.10 1.45 -68.87
CA THR A 700 12.55 1.35 -68.67
C THR A 700 13.10 2.54 -67.90
N ALA A 701 14.29 2.38 -67.31
CA ALA A 701 15.05 3.49 -66.73
C ALA A 701 15.36 4.59 -67.75
N GLU A 702 15.52 4.21 -69.03
CA GLU A 702 15.72 5.15 -70.15
C GLU A 702 14.45 5.95 -70.47
N ASN A 703 13.28 5.31 -70.46
CA ASN A 703 11.99 6.00 -70.61
C ASN A 703 11.73 6.94 -69.44
N LEU A 704 12.10 6.54 -68.23
CA LEU A 704 12.04 7.41 -67.06
C LEU A 704 12.98 8.62 -67.25
N TYR A 705 14.22 8.39 -67.65
CA TYR A 705 15.20 9.45 -67.92
C TYR A 705 14.71 10.45 -68.99
N SER A 706 14.20 9.96 -70.13
CA SER A 706 13.74 10.80 -71.23
C SER A 706 12.56 11.69 -70.82
N LYS A 707 11.69 11.19 -69.94
CA LYS A 707 10.57 11.97 -69.36
C LYS A 707 11.02 13.00 -68.32
N ILE A 708 12.00 12.69 -67.47
CA ILE A 708 12.45 13.63 -66.42
C ILE A 708 13.39 14.71 -66.95
N LYS A 709 14.25 14.39 -67.94
CA LYS A 709 15.29 15.29 -68.45
C LYS A 709 14.79 16.70 -68.82
N PRO A 710 13.75 16.87 -69.68
CA PRO A 710 13.28 18.20 -70.05
C PRO A 710 12.69 18.96 -68.85
N ALA A 711 12.00 18.25 -67.94
CA ALA A 711 11.41 18.86 -66.77
C ALA A 711 12.47 19.34 -65.76
N VAL A 712 13.53 18.56 -65.55
CA VAL A 712 14.63 18.94 -64.65
C VAL A 712 15.41 20.12 -65.22
N ILE A 713 15.73 20.12 -66.52
CA ILE A 713 16.46 21.22 -67.17
C ILE A 713 15.68 22.54 -67.05
N TYR A 714 14.37 22.53 -67.35
CA TYR A 714 13.56 23.74 -67.38
C TYR A 714 13.27 24.32 -65.99
N ASN A 715 13.29 23.50 -64.94
CA ASN A 715 12.89 23.90 -63.59
C ASN A 715 14.05 23.99 -62.60
N SER A 716 15.30 23.74 -63.03
CA SER A 716 16.48 23.82 -62.15
C SER A 716 17.14 25.20 -62.25
N PRO A 717 17.41 25.89 -61.12
CA PRO A 717 17.90 27.27 -61.09
C PRO A 717 19.31 27.47 -61.71
N ASN A 718 20.06 26.38 -61.94
CA ASN A 718 21.43 26.41 -62.48
C ASN A 718 21.61 25.56 -63.76
N ASN A 719 20.53 25.31 -64.51
CA ASN A 719 20.59 24.53 -65.75
C ASN A 719 21.15 23.10 -65.53
N HIS A 720 20.84 22.47 -64.39
CA HIS A 720 21.26 21.11 -64.08
C HIS A 720 20.76 20.14 -65.15
N VAL A 721 21.69 19.46 -65.80
CA VAL A 721 21.40 18.46 -66.83
C VAL A 721 21.57 17.07 -66.22
N PRO A 722 20.47 16.33 -65.93
CA PRO A 722 20.59 14.97 -65.46
C PRO A 722 21.25 14.10 -66.53
N GLN A 723 21.98 13.09 -66.09
CA GLN A 723 22.69 12.15 -66.97
C GLN A 723 22.13 10.75 -66.79
N PHE A 724 22.16 9.97 -67.87
CA PHE A 724 21.80 8.55 -67.87
C PHE A 724 22.76 7.82 -68.79
N GLY A 725 23.25 6.65 -68.36
CA GLY A 725 24.17 5.87 -69.18
C GLY A 725 24.59 4.57 -68.53
N VAL A 726 25.48 3.86 -69.23
CA VAL A 726 26.09 2.60 -68.79
C VAL A 726 27.18 2.89 -67.75
N LEU A 727 27.25 2.05 -66.71
CA LEU A 727 28.35 2.04 -65.76
C LEU A 727 29.60 1.43 -66.43
N PRO A 728 30.71 2.18 -66.59
CA PRO A 728 31.89 1.67 -67.29
C PRO A 728 32.48 0.42 -66.60
N GLN A 729 32.95 -0.54 -67.40
CA GLN A 729 33.67 -1.73 -66.95
C GLN A 729 32.88 -2.66 -65.99
N THR A 730 31.54 -2.67 -66.09
CA THR A 730 30.67 -3.50 -65.21
C THR A 730 29.96 -4.67 -65.92
N GLY A 731 30.24 -4.91 -67.21
CA GLY A 731 29.66 -6.03 -67.96
C GLY A 731 28.21 -5.83 -68.42
N ASP A 732 27.82 -4.61 -68.77
CA ASP A 732 26.54 -4.32 -69.44
C ASP A 732 26.51 -4.91 -70.87
N GLU A 733 25.38 -5.51 -71.24
CA GLU A 733 25.17 -6.18 -72.54
C GLU A 733 24.16 -5.44 -73.44
N GLY A 734 23.80 -4.19 -73.10
CA GLY A 734 22.80 -3.40 -73.78
C GLY A 734 21.39 -3.50 -73.18
N GLY A 735 21.21 -4.25 -72.09
CA GLY A 735 19.93 -4.39 -71.41
C GLY A 735 19.49 -3.13 -70.66
N ASN A 736 18.26 -3.12 -70.14
CA ASN A 736 17.72 -1.97 -69.40
C ASN A 736 16.94 -2.41 -68.15
N PHE A 737 17.04 -1.64 -67.08
CA PHE A 737 16.23 -1.87 -65.88
C PHE A 737 14.77 -1.52 -66.19
N VAL A 738 13.85 -2.45 -65.95
CA VAL A 738 12.42 -2.28 -66.24
C VAL A 738 11.63 -2.21 -64.95
N PHE A 739 10.92 -1.11 -64.73
CA PHE A 739 9.97 -1.00 -63.64
C PHE A 739 8.68 -1.74 -63.98
N ARG A 740 8.48 -2.92 -63.39
CA ARG A 740 7.26 -3.75 -63.58
C ARG A 740 6.23 -3.43 -62.49
N LYS A 741 5.04 -3.00 -62.91
CA LYS A 741 3.91 -2.76 -62.01
C LYS A 741 3.39 -4.04 -61.38
N ARG A 742 2.82 -3.91 -60.18
CA ARG A 742 2.10 -5.00 -59.50
C ARG A 742 0.80 -5.37 -60.21
#